data_AF-A0A427XZM6-F1
#
_entry.id   AF-A0A427XZM6-F1
#
_cell.length_a   1.000
_cell.length_b   1.000
_cell.length_c   1.000
_cell.angle_alpha   90.00
_cell.angle_beta   90.00
_cell.angle_gamma   90.00
#
_symmetry.space_group_name_H-M   'P 1'
#
loop_
_entity.id
_entity.type
_entity.pdbx_description
1 polymer ?
#
loop_
_entity_poly.entity_id
_entity_poly.type
_entity_poly.pdbx_seq_one_letter_code
_entity_poly.pdbx_strand_id
1 'polypeptide(L)'
;MRTSTPIATGILSLPEEVLQRVLLCLGPEDMCAAVLTCHAMKDLYDADSVLRYHNALNTAGYLDLLPRPVTGVSSGSSSHLDVRSSADSEHSRSPSPLQSVIKSPHTGRPRPTVASVSLASWPAVPPRTRADYARLSAAGKNKALRGREERWESLEPAQVRTFRAQGPTGVYELQEGIFLMCEVGDLDSPRDRPKIIRLVPLPSVDDPDLEDPIVPTKAHRVKFPIADLTMDPSQDLIVVSEYEPEAVDDDLAPPAHRFHLLSMSTFEPHPLAKLPMLDFPPASVPTIWPRQLLQVMGDTFVSHISREGVSIMGILQDAHAILANDSEEEMVAWNWKTGEVMGRIHLGRTLNACTFCMLTPTTVAVAMPATVRSSTRLGNFHTEVVDEPSITIYSFAQPTTTDVKQPLMRDEEDETTPRAVAVARLRIPEIAPGASLENFHMRPDPSAIPPPADAPTLGRGKPFTLDPARGVVVIEMTIGSDDTDEPIHLQNAHTENFELFILRETLVNLAEEGEARRRRDWAKFGPGAEPDARVYEWDQWGEEHARLLPAVQTLRRQWVCSCSGYRFVSLVPASSDFGGVPVPAPEQTAEELQDDENGPFPIEPLHLVVNDFNPYVVARTRAEARERDADMWTQETAVPKDLDEGQADFGDHKYTVALHDDATTLKAGDAWAEDVTTRLPFRTVRRAINGDPGGAMVDDQRIFLIRTTGVMSSWRTHRQEVTVLCF
;
A
#
# COMPACT_ATOMS: atom_id res chain seq x y z
N MET A 1 -33.79 30.50 55.64
CA MET A 1 -34.37 30.34 54.29
C MET A 1 -33.32 29.65 53.42
N ARG A 2 -33.53 28.38 53.04
CA ARG A 2 -32.70 27.72 52.03
C ARG A 2 -33.16 28.24 50.67
N THR A 3 -32.36 29.07 50.02
CA THR A 3 -32.59 29.47 48.63
C THR A 3 -32.51 28.22 47.78
N SER A 4 -33.63 27.80 47.20
CA SER A 4 -33.64 26.75 46.18
C SER A 4 -32.83 27.25 45.00
N THR A 5 -31.64 26.68 44.81
CA THR A 5 -30.88 26.87 43.58
C THR A 5 -31.79 26.45 42.42
N PRO A 6 -31.98 27.30 41.40
CA PRO A 6 -32.77 26.94 40.25
C PRO A 6 -32.20 25.64 39.67
N ILE A 7 -33.06 24.63 39.52
CA ILE A 7 -32.69 23.38 38.85
C ILE A 7 -32.31 23.79 37.44
N ALA A 8 -31.03 23.70 37.09
CA ALA A 8 -30.58 23.93 35.74
C ALA A 8 -31.38 22.97 34.83
N THR A 9 -32.13 23.51 33.88
CA THR A 9 -32.85 22.73 32.87
C THR A 9 -32.03 22.79 31.59
N GLY A 10 -31.50 21.67 31.12
CA GLY A 10 -30.82 21.60 29.83
C GLY A 10 -29.85 20.43 29.71
N ILE A 11 -29.20 20.30 28.56
CA ILE A 11 -28.21 19.23 28.35
C ILE A 11 -27.06 19.32 29.37
N LEU A 12 -26.63 20.53 29.75
CA LEU A 12 -25.57 20.75 30.72
C LEU A 12 -25.94 20.42 32.17
N SER A 13 -27.22 20.12 32.45
CA SER A 13 -27.65 19.62 33.76
C SER A 13 -27.61 18.10 33.87
N LEU A 14 -27.25 17.40 32.79
CA LEU A 14 -27.05 15.96 32.80
C LEU A 14 -25.81 15.60 33.64
N PRO A 15 -25.76 14.38 34.21
CA PRO A 15 -24.55 13.88 34.85
C PRO A 15 -23.35 13.92 33.91
N GLU A 16 -22.17 14.15 34.48
CA GLU A 16 -20.91 14.28 33.75
C GLU A 16 -20.65 13.07 32.85
N GLU A 17 -20.96 11.86 33.32
CA GLU A 17 -20.78 10.61 32.59
C GLU A 17 -21.66 10.55 31.34
N VAL A 18 -22.85 11.16 31.38
CA VAL A 18 -23.74 11.23 30.22
C VAL A 18 -23.18 12.23 29.21
N LEU A 19 -22.65 13.36 29.67
CA LEU A 19 -21.99 14.34 28.80
C LEU A 19 -20.74 13.75 28.14
N GLN A 20 -19.93 12.98 28.87
CA GLN A 20 -18.78 12.26 28.32
C GLN A 20 -19.22 11.29 27.23
N ARG A 21 -20.30 10.52 27.46
CA ARG A 21 -20.85 9.61 26.46
C ARG A 21 -21.36 10.33 25.23
N VAL A 22 -22.00 11.49 25.39
CA VAL A 22 -22.40 12.34 24.25
C VAL A 22 -21.17 12.75 23.45
N LEU A 23 -20.12 13.27 24.10
CA LEU A 23 -18.89 13.68 23.42
C LEU A 23 -18.20 12.51 22.71
N LEU A 24 -18.16 11.31 23.30
CA LEU A 24 -17.60 10.11 22.64
C LEU A 24 -18.35 9.67 21.38
N CYS A 25 -19.62 10.04 21.24
CA CYS A 25 -20.42 9.75 20.05
C CYS A 25 -20.30 10.82 18.95
N LEU A 26 -19.63 11.95 19.22
CA LEU A 26 -19.43 13.01 18.23
C LEU A 26 -18.23 12.68 17.33
N GLY A 27 -18.33 13.07 16.07
CA GLY A 27 -17.18 13.14 15.18
C GLY A 27 -16.17 14.20 15.66
N PRO A 28 -14.91 14.16 15.18
CA PRO A 28 -13.89 15.13 15.60
C PRO A 28 -14.28 16.59 15.38
N GLU A 29 -14.97 16.91 14.27
CA GLU A 29 -15.45 18.25 13.95
C GLU A 29 -16.51 18.73 14.96
N ASP A 30 -17.54 17.90 15.20
CA ASP A 30 -18.61 18.20 16.16
C ASP A 30 -18.09 18.30 17.60
N MET A 31 -17.14 17.44 17.97
CA MET A 31 -16.47 17.49 19.26
C MET A 31 -15.69 18.79 19.42
N CYS A 32 -14.93 19.19 18.39
CA CYS A 32 -14.22 20.47 18.37
C CYS A 32 -15.19 21.65 18.51
N ALA A 33 -16.27 21.67 17.73
CA ALA A 33 -17.30 22.69 17.81
C ALA A 33 -17.94 22.77 19.21
N ALA A 34 -18.27 21.62 19.82
CA ALA A 34 -18.82 21.57 21.16
C ALA A 34 -17.85 22.12 22.22
N VAL A 35 -16.58 21.74 22.14
CA VAL A 35 -15.51 22.21 23.05
C VAL A 35 -15.23 23.71 22.87
N LEU A 36 -15.26 24.22 21.64
CA LEU A 36 -15.02 25.65 21.37
C LEU A 36 -16.20 26.54 21.78
N THR A 37 -17.43 26.03 21.70
CA THR A 37 -18.65 26.83 21.97
C THR A 37 -19.15 26.73 23.41
N CYS A 38 -18.73 25.72 24.18
CA CYS A 38 -19.23 25.47 25.54
C CYS A 38 -18.09 25.20 26.54
N HIS A 39 -17.89 26.13 27.49
CA HIS A 39 -16.87 25.97 28.55
C HIS A 39 -17.05 24.69 29.38
N ALA A 40 -18.28 24.30 29.71
CA ALA A 40 -18.52 23.07 30.46
C ALA A 40 -18.07 21.81 29.69
N MET A 41 -18.29 21.78 28.36
CA MET A 41 -17.82 20.69 27.50
C MET A 41 -16.30 20.72 27.35
N LYS A 42 -15.70 21.90 27.27
CA LYS A 42 -14.24 22.06 27.26
C LYS A 42 -13.60 21.56 28.56
N ASP A 43 -14.09 22.01 29.70
CA ASP A 43 -13.58 21.62 31.01
C ASP A 43 -13.68 20.10 31.19
N LEU A 44 -14.78 19.50 30.72
CA LEU A 44 -14.98 18.06 30.70
C LEU A 44 -13.98 17.34 29.80
N TYR A 45 -13.79 17.82 28.57
CA TYR A 45 -12.83 17.27 27.62
C TYR A 45 -11.39 17.35 28.14
N ASP A 46 -11.01 18.48 28.74
CA ASP A 46 -9.68 18.70 29.28
C ASP A 46 -9.41 17.82 30.52
N ALA A 47 -10.43 17.62 31.36
CA ALA A 47 -10.36 16.75 32.54
C ALA A 47 -10.30 15.26 32.18
N ASP A 48 -11.03 14.82 31.14
CA ASP A 48 -11.15 13.42 30.78
C ASP A 48 -10.03 12.96 29.81
N SER A 49 -9.26 11.95 30.22
CA SER A 49 -8.19 11.40 29.39
C SER A 49 -8.66 10.43 28.31
N VAL A 50 -9.82 9.79 28.48
CA VAL A 50 -10.47 8.90 27.51
C VAL A 50 -10.98 9.71 26.33
N LEU A 51 -11.65 10.84 26.57
CA LEU A 51 -12.10 11.76 25.51
C LEU A 51 -10.94 12.23 24.64
N ARG A 52 -9.87 12.74 25.27
CA ARG A 52 -8.67 13.21 24.54
C ARG A 52 -7.98 12.09 23.77
N TYR A 53 -7.92 10.90 24.34
CA TYR A 53 -7.31 9.75 23.69
C TYR A 53 -8.11 9.28 22.48
N HIS A 54 -9.43 9.15 22.60
CA HIS A 54 -10.32 8.77 21.51
C HIS A 54 -10.28 9.80 20.38
N ASN A 55 -10.29 11.10 20.73
CA ASN A 55 -10.11 12.15 19.74
C ASN A 55 -8.75 12.03 19.03
N ALA A 56 -7.66 11.82 19.78
CA ALA A 56 -6.33 11.67 19.19
C ALA A 56 -6.24 10.48 18.21
N LEU A 57 -6.82 9.32 18.56
CA LEU A 57 -6.93 8.16 17.66
C LEU A 57 -7.67 8.52 16.37
N ASN A 58 -8.86 9.11 16.50
CA ASN A 58 -9.68 9.49 15.36
C ASN A 58 -8.98 10.52 14.47
N THR A 59 -8.33 11.53 15.05
CA THR A 59 -7.64 12.56 14.26
C THR A 59 -6.36 12.04 13.61
N ALA A 60 -5.71 11.03 14.21
CA ALA A 60 -4.48 10.46 13.67
C ALA A 60 -4.74 9.29 12.70
N GLY A 61 -5.99 8.83 12.58
CA GLY A 61 -6.37 7.73 11.69
C GLY A 61 -5.96 6.34 12.21
N TYR A 62 -5.96 6.16 13.54
CA TYR A 62 -5.63 4.88 14.17
C TYR A 62 -6.79 4.26 14.93
N LEU A 63 -6.74 2.95 15.07
CA LEU A 63 -7.59 2.12 15.93
C LEU A 63 -6.78 1.63 17.13
N ASP A 64 -7.39 1.66 18.33
CA ASP A 64 -6.83 1.04 19.53
C ASP A 64 -7.11 -0.46 19.55
N LEU A 65 -6.08 -1.26 19.31
CA LEU A 65 -6.18 -2.70 19.47
C LEU A 65 -5.72 -3.06 20.87
N LEU A 66 -6.67 -3.40 21.73
CA LEU A 66 -6.35 -3.91 23.05
C LEU A 66 -5.45 -5.14 22.90
N PRO A 67 -4.25 -5.13 23.53
CA PRO A 67 -3.37 -6.28 23.49
C PRO A 67 -4.10 -7.50 24.01
N ARG A 68 -4.21 -8.53 23.17
CA ARG A 68 -4.89 -9.76 23.56
C ARG A 68 -3.98 -10.53 24.50
N PRO A 69 -4.49 -11.05 25.63
CA PRO A 69 -3.74 -12.02 26.40
C PRO A 69 -3.42 -13.18 25.46
N VAL A 70 -2.14 -13.55 25.38
CA VAL A 70 -1.72 -14.73 24.62
C VAL A 70 -2.47 -15.90 25.22
N THR A 71 -3.54 -16.37 24.57
CA THR A 71 -4.13 -17.67 24.86
C THR A 71 -3.01 -18.63 24.60
N GLY A 72 -2.39 -19.13 25.67
CA GLY A 72 -1.11 -19.81 25.61
C GLY A 72 -1.14 -20.80 24.47
N VAL A 73 -0.51 -20.44 23.35
CA VAL A 73 0.12 -21.42 22.48
C VAL A 73 1.01 -22.09 23.49
N SER A 74 0.55 -23.25 23.95
CA SER A 74 1.21 -23.97 25.00
C SER A 74 2.65 -23.95 24.56
N SER A 75 3.51 -23.41 25.40
CA SER A 75 4.91 -23.79 25.38
C SER A 75 4.95 -25.27 25.76
N GLY A 76 4.18 -26.12 25.05
CA GLY A 76 4.49 -27.51 24.83
C GLY A 76 5.95 -27.43 24.49
N SER A 77 6.74 -27.93 25.44
CA SER A 77 8.16 -27.84 25.41
C SER A 77 8.56 -28.05 23.97
N SER A 78 9.44 -27.20 23.45
CA SER A 78 10.37 -27.67 22.45
C SER A 78 11.19 -28.81 23.10
N SER A 79 10.55 -29.93 23.42
CA SER A 79 11.14 -31.24 23.26
C SER A 79 11.52 -31.20 21.80
N HIS A 80 12.82 -31.14 21.55
CA HIS A 80 13.42 -31.60 20.32
C HIS A 80 12.49 -32.65 19.72
N LEU A 81 11.70 -32.25 18.73
CA LEU A 81 11.11 -33.19 17.81
C LEU A 81 12.34 -33.71 17.08
N ASP A 82 12.92 -34.78 17.61
CA ASP A 82 13.62 -35.76 16.80
C ASP A 82 12.59 -36.21 15.77
N VAL A 83 12.51 -35.44 14.69
CA VAL A 83 11.89 -35.84 13.45
C VAL A 83 12.75 -37.01 12.98
N ARG A 84 12.44 -38.21 13.51
CA ARG A 84 12.71 -39.46 12.81
C ARG A 84 11.82 -39.42 11.59
N SER A 85 12.31 -38.73 10.55
CA SER A 85 11.80 -38.86 9.21
C SER A 85 11.77 -40.34 8.90
N SER A 86 10.58 -40.84 8.59
CA SER A 86 10.40 -42.13 7.94
C SER A 86 11.44 -42.28 6.84
N ALA A 87 12.32 -43.26 7.03
CA ALA A 87 13.24 -43.73 6.01
C ALA A 87 12.40 -44.21 4.83
N ASP A 88 12.45 -43.46 3.73
CA ASP A 88 12.29 -43.93 2.34
C ASP A 88 12.37 -42.73 1.37
N SER A 89 13.45 -41.94 1.48
CA SER A 89 13.90 -41.06 0.38
C SER A 89 15.42 -40.87 0.49
N GLU A 90 16.16 -41.76 -0.16
CA GLU A 90 17.62 -41.71 -0.30
C GLU A 90 18.04 -40.59 -1.26
N HIS A 91 17.82 -39.32 -0.92
CA HIS A 91 18.52 -38.20 -1.57
C HIS A 91 19.31 -37.44 -0.49
N SER A 92 20.64 -37.56 -0.61
CA SER A 92 21.70 -36.95 0.20
C SER A 92 21.35 -35.52 0.64
N ARG A 93 20.80 -35.37 1.85
CA ARG A 93 20.63 -34.07 2.50
C ARG A 93 21.99 -33.64 3.04
N SER A 94 22.62 -32.69 2.36
CA SER A 94 23.67 -31.88 2.97
C SER A 94 23.14 -31.29 4.28
N PRO A 95 23.93 -31.30 5.37
CA PRO A 95 23.50 -30.70 6.64
C PRO A 95 23.14 -29.25 6.38
N SER A 96 21.89 -28.88 6.68
CA SER A 96 21.45 -27.48 6.55
C SER A 96 22.45 -26.60 7.30
N PRO A 97 22.92 -25.49 6.71
CA PRO A 97 23.91 -24.62 7.32
C PRO A 97 23.42 -24.26 8.73
N LEU A 98 24.23 -24.58 9.74
CA LEU A 98 23.91 -24.37 11.15
C LEU A 98 23.40 -22.93 11.34
N GLN A 99 22.14 -22.78 11.71
CA GLN A 99 21.61 -21.48 12.15
C GLN A 99 22.46 -21.03 13.33
N SER A 100 23.20 -19.94 13.16
CA SER A 100 23.90 -19.32 14.27
C SER A 100 22.86 -18.74 15.22
N VAL A 101 22.61 -19.44 16.33
CA VAL A 101 21.73 -18.95 17.38
C VAL A 101 22.49 -17.92 18.19
N ILE A 102 22.24 -16.64 17.92
CA ILE A 102 22.79 -15.56 18.71
C ILE A 102 21.82 -15.28 19.86
N LYS A 103 22.30 -15.26 21.11
CA LYS A 103 21.46 -14.99 22.28
C LYS A 103 21.48 -13.50 22.61
N SER A 104 20.33 -12.95 22.96
CA SER A 104 20.25 -11.58 23.47
C SER A 104 21.13 -11.42 24.71
N PRO A 105 21.96 -10.37 24.78
CA PRO A 105 22.73 -10.06 25.98
C PRO A 105 21.84 -9.59 27.14
N HIS A 106 20.59 -9.18 26.87
CA HIS A 106 19.69 -8.63 27.87
C HIS A 106 18.75 -9.69 28.45
N THR A 107 18.20 -10.55 27.60
CA THR A 107 17.19 -11.55 27.99
C THR A 107 17.69 -12.99 27.93
N GLY A 108 18.84 -13.24 27.31
CA GLY A 108 19.36 -14.58 27.05
C GLY A 108 18.55 -15.38 26.01
N ARG A 109 17.48 -14.79 25.46
CA ARG A 109 16.62 -15.44 24.46
C ARG A 109 17.38 -15.60 23.13
N PRO A 110 17.24 -16.74 22.44
CA PRO A 110 17.81 -16.90 21.11
C PRO A 110 17.08 -16.00 20.12
N ARG A 111 17.82 -15.28 19.27
CA ARG A 111 17.29 -14.58 18.10
C ARG A 111 17.54 -15.44 16.86
N PRO A 112 16.52 -16.15 16.34
CA PRO A 112 16.68 -16.94 15.14
C PRO A 112 17.03 -16.02 13.96
N THR A 113 18.03 -16.44 13.20
CA THR A 113 18.49 -15.75 11.99
C THR A 113 18.65 -16.77 10.86
N VAL A 114 18.51 -16.31 9.63
CA VAL A 114 18.85 -17.08 8.43
C VAL A 114 20.14 -16.55 7.84
N ALA A 115 20.95 -17.39 7.21
CA ALA A 115 22.30 -17.03 6.79
C ALA A 115 22.37 -15.82 5.84
N SER A 116 21.31 -15.55 5.06
CA SER A 116 21.25 -14.41 4.15
C SER A 116 20.81 -13.09 4.81
N VAL A 117 20.36 -13.13 6.06
CA VAL A 117 19.84 -11.95 6.77
C VAL A 117 20.74 -11.65 7.96
N SER A 118 21.39 -10.50 7.92
CA SER A 118 22.15 -9.96 9.04
C SER A 118 21.31 -8.90 9.74
N LEU A 119 20.75 -9.26 10.90
CA LEU A 119 20.00 -8.33 11.75
C LEU A 119 20.94 -7.35 12.47
N ALA A 120 20.41 -6.18 12.84
CA ALA A 120 21.15 -5.19 13.60
C ALA A 120 21.68 -5.76 14.94
N SER A 121 22.88 -5.34 15.34
CA SER A 121 23.44 -5.69 16.65
C SER A 121 22.56 -5.15 17.78
N TRP A 122 22.50 -5.87 18.91
CA TRP A 122 21.85 -5.33 20.11
C TRP A 122 22.58 -4.07 20.59
N PRO A 123 21.84 -3.07 21.10
CA PRO A 123 22.44 -1.95 21.79
C PRO A 123 23.17 -2.44 23.04
N ALA A 124 24.21 -1.70 23.46
CA ALA A 124 24.93 -2.04 24.69
C ALA A 124 24.03 -1.94 25.95
N VAL A 125 23.01 -1.07 25.90
CA VAL A 125 22.04 -0.84 26.97
C VAL A 125 20.67 -1.24 26.44
N PRO A 126 19.92 -2.11 27.15
CA PRO A 126 18.59 -2.50 26.72
C PRO A 126 17.69 -1.26 26.62
N PRO A 127 16.74 -1.23 25.66
CA PRO A 127 15.72 -0.20 25.61
C PRO A 127 15.01 -0.14 26.97
N ARG A 128 14.66 1.06 27.43
CA ARG A 128 13.84 1.21 28.63
C ARG A 128 12.58 0.37 28.43
N THR A 129 12.27 -0.49 29.42
CA THR A 129 11.21 -1.51 29.44
C THR A 129 10.09 -1.26 28.42
N ARG A 130 9.90 -2.20 27.49
CA ARG A 130 8.77 -2.31 26.55
C ARG A 130 7.48 -1.91 27.26
N ALA A 131 6.85 -0.84 26.78
CA ALA A 131 5.63 -0.34 27.40
C ALA A 131 4.55 -1.43 27.28
N ASP A 132 4.01 -1.87 28.42
CA ASP A 132 2.82 -2.73 28.42
C ASP A 132 1.61 -1.84 28.14
N TYR A 133 1.35 -1.57 26.85
CA TYR A 133 0.26 -0.71 26.40
C TYR A 133 -1.11 -1.17 26.89
N ALA A 134 -1.28 -2.47 27.18
CA ALA A 134 -2.51 -3.01 27.74
C ALA A 134 -2.80 -2.46 29.15
N ARG A 135 -1.74 -2.10 29.88
CA ARG A 135 -1.82 -1.55 31.24
C ARG A 135 -1.76 -0.03 31.31
N LEU A 136 -1.49 0.64 30.19
CA LEU A 136 -1.49 2.09 30.16
C LEU A 136 -2.91 2.63 30.33
N SER A 137 -3.05 3.66 31.18
CA SER A 137 -4.27 4.46 31.22
C SER A 137 -4.49 5.18 29.88
N ALA A 138 -5.70 5.67 29.62
CA ALA A 138 -5.97 6.47 28.42
C ALA A 138 -5.03 7.69 28.32
N ALA A 139 -4.70 8.33 29.44
CA ALA A 139 -3.68 9.39 29.47
C ALA A 139 -2.29 8.89 29.02
N GLY A 140 -1.88 7.70 29.47
CA GLY A 140 -0.62 7.07 29.07
C GLY A 140 -0.59 6.71 27.58
N LYS A 141 -1.68 6.14 27.06
CA LYS A 141 -1.82 5.83 25.63
C LYS A 141 -1.83 7.09 24.76
N ASN A 142 -2.58 8.12 25.16
CA ASN A 142 -2.59 9.42 24.47
C ASN A 142 -1.19 10.06 24.43
N LYS A 143 -0.45 10.00 25.54
CA LYS A 143 0.94 10.49 25.57
C LYS A 143 1.83 9.70 24.58
N ALA A 144 1.68 8.38 24.51
CA ALA A 144 2.45 7.56 23.59
C ALA A 144 2.10 7.85 22.12
N LEU A 145 0.81 7.97 21.80
CA LEU A 145 0.34 8.32 20.46
C LEU A 145 0.83 9.71 20.03
N ARG A 146 0.70 10.72 20.88
CA ARG A 146 1.23 12.07 20.59
C ARG A 146 2.73 12.05 20.36
N GLY A 147 3.48 11.35 21.22
CA GLY A 147 4.93 11.24 21.03
C GLY A 147 5.31 10.55 19.71
N ARG A 148 4.48 9.63 19.19
CA ARG A 148 4.65 9.04 17.85
C ARG A 148 4.37 10.05 16.75
N GLU A 149 3.26 10.77 16.84
CA GLU A 149 2.92 11.82 15.85
C GLU A 149 3.95 12.95 15.81
N GLU A 150 4.46 13.39 16.96
CA GLU A 150 5.55 14.37 17.07
C GLU A 150 6.82 13.92 16.32
N ARG A 151 7.12 12.61 16.31
CA ARG A 151 8.28 12.05 15.59
C ARG A 151 8.05 11.99 14.08
N TRP A 152 6.83 11.72 13.63
CA TRP A 152 6.45 11.87 12.22
C TRP A 152 6.50 13.33 11.78
N GLU A 153 6.12 14.26 12.65
CA GLU A 153 6.15 15.69 12.37
C GLU A 153 7.57 16.23 12.16
N SER A 154 8.56 15.71 12.91
CA SER A 154 9.96 16.11 12.80
C SER A 154 10.82 15.20 11.92
N LEU A 155 10.23 14.08 11.45
CA LEU A 155 10.95 12.94 10.91
C LEU A 155 12.15 12.53 11.77
N GLU A 156 12.08 12.68 13.10
CA GLU A 156 13.09 12.21 14.05
C GLU A 156 12.77 10.81 14.57
N PRO A 157 13.40 9.75 14.02
CA PRO A 157 13.12 8.40 14.48
C PRO A 157 13.60 8.22 15.93
N ALA A 158 12.79 7.53 16.73
CA ALA A 158 13.18 7.11 18.07
C ALA A 158 14.32 6.09 18.03
N GLN A 159 14.37 5.27 16.98
CA GLN A 159 15.41 4.27 16.76
C GLN A 159 15.76 4.18 15.28
N VAL A 160 17.05 4.05 14.99
CA VAL A 160 17.55 3.72 13.65
C VAL A 160 18.20 2.34 13.73
N ARG A 161 17.86 1.45 12.79
CA ARG A 161 18.42 0.11 12.72
C ARG A 161 18.71 -0.23 11.26
N THR A 162 19.91 -0.73 11.00
CA THR A 162 20.28 -1.21 9.65
C THR A 162 20.42 -2.72 9.69
N PHE A 163 19.82 -3.40 8.74
CA PHE A 163 20.00 -4.82 8.51
C PHE A 163 20.31 -5.06 7.04
N ARG A 164 20.90 -6.22 6.74
CA ARG A 164 21.30 -6.57 5.39
C ARG A 164 20.59 -7.84 4.97
N ALA A 165 19.90 -7.77 3.85
CA ALA A 165 19.28 -8.91 3.21
C ALA A 165 20.06 -9.21 1.91
N GLN A 166 20.63 -10.40 1.84
CA GLN A 166 21.21 -10.92 0.62
C GLN A 166 20.17 -11.80 -0.06
N GLY A 167 20.01 -11.64 -1.38
CA GLY A 167 19.10 -12.46 -2.13
C GLY A 167 18.73 -11.79 -3.45
N PRO A 168 18.38 -12.59 -4.46
CA PRO A 168 17.83 -12.06 -5.69
C PRO A 168 16.57 -11.24 -5.41
N THR A 169 16.51 -10.06 -6.01
CA THR A 169 15.32 -9.20 -5.98
C THR A 169 14.27 -9.76 -6.92
N GLY A 170 13.04 -10.00 -6.46
CA GLY A 170 11.99 -10.47 -7.36
C GLY A 170 10.58 -10.28 -6.82
N VAL A 171 10.28 -10.84 -5.65
CA VAL A 171 8.96 -10.77 -5.01
C VAL A 171 9.16 -10.43 -3.55
N TYR A 172 8.52 -9.35 -3.10
CA TYR A 172 8.61 -8.87 -1.73
C TYR A 172 7.31 -8.17 -1.34
N GLU A 173 7.01 -8.19 -0.05
CA GLU A 173 5.80 -7.63 0.54
C GLU A 173 6.16 -7.06 1.92
N LEU A 174 5.54 -5.95 2.31
CA LEU A 174 5.77 -5.31 3.61
C LEU A 174 4.43 -5.05 4.28
N GLN A 175 4.19 -5.70 5.41
CA GLN A 175 2.99 -5.48 6.20
C GLN A 175 3.27 -5.65 7.68
N GLU A 176 2.68 -4.77 8.51
CA GLU A 176 2.68 -4.90 9.97
C GLU A 176 4.07 -5.16 10.57
N GLY A 177 5.11 -4.54 9.99
CA GLY A 177 6.48 -4.71 10.45
C GLY A 177 7.13 -6.06 10.13
N ILE A 178 6.63 -6.78 9.13
CA ILE A 178 7.24 -7.98 8.57
C ILE A 178 7.63 -7.68 7.13
N PHE A 179 8.92 -7.86 6.82
CA PHE A 179 9.42 -7.81 5.46
C PHE A 179 9.49 -9.23 4.92
N LEU A 180 8.65 -9.53 3.94
CA LEU A 180 8.62 -10.80 3.27
C LEU A 180 9.45 -10.69 1.98
N MET A 181 10.37 -11.63 1.78
CA MET A 181 11.19 -11.68 0.58
C MET A 181 11.25 -13.11 0.03
N CYS A 182 11.18 -13.25 -1.29
CA CYS A 182 11.40 -14.53 -1.96
C CYS A 182 12.81 -14.68 -2.49
N GLU A 183 13.34 -15.90 -2.46
CA GLU A 183 14.66 -16.22 -3.00
C GLU A 183 14.62 -17.40 -3.98
N VAL A 184 15.48 -17.29 -4.99
CA VAL A 184 15.72 -18.34 -5.99
C VAL A 184 16.61 -19.40 -5.35
N GLY A 185 16.18 -20.66 -5.47
CA GLY A 185 16.85 -21.80 -4.83
C GLY A 185 18.17 -22.15 -5.50
N ASP A 186 18.07 -22.80 -6.67
CA ASP A 186 19.21 -23.20 -7.49
C ASP A 186 19.16 -22.35 -8.78
N LEU A 187 20.31 -21.87 -9.25
CA LEU A 187 20.42 -20.81 -10.28
C LEU A 187 20.74 -21.35 -11.69
N ASP A 188 20.41 -22.61 -11.94
CA ASP A 188 20.88 -23.34 -13.12
C ASP A 188 20.14 -22.93 -14.40
N SER A 189 18.93 -22.38 -14.29
CA SER A 189 18.10 -21.94 -15.42
C SER A 189 17.70 -20.46 -15.30
N PRO A 190 17.72 -19.68 -16.40
CA PRO A 190 17.13 -18.35 -16.43
C PRO A 190 15.61 -18.36 -16.21
N ARG A 191 14.97 -19.54 -16.28
CA ARG A 191 13.54 -19.73 -15.95
C ARG A 191 13.29 -20.08 -14.49
N ASP A 192 14.33 -20.20 -13.66
CA ASP A 192 14.15 -20.54 -12.25
C ASP A 192 13.47 -19.39 -11.51
N ARG A 193 12.21 -19.63 -11.14
CA ARG A 193 11.42 -18.74 -10.28
C ARG A 193 11.77 -18.96 -8.81
N PRO A 194 11.49 -17.97 -7.94
CA PRO A 194 11.70 -18.13 -6.50
C PRO A 194 10.94 -19.34 -5.93
N LYS A 195 11.55 -20.04 -4.97
CA LYS A 195 10.94 -21.19 -4.27
C LYS A 195 11.09 -21.11 -2.76
N ILE A 196 11.75 -20.08 -2.25
CA ILE A 196 12.02 -19.90 -0.82
C ILE A 196 11.32 -18.62 -0.38
N ILE A 197 10.43 -18.71 0.59
CA ILE A 197 9.79 -17.57 1.25
C ILE A 197 10.58 -17.26 2.52
N ARG A 198 10.85 -15.98 2.79
CA ARG A 198 11.53 -15.52 3.99
C ARG A 198 10.72 -14.46 4.68
N LEU A 199 10.53 -14.64 5.99
CA LEU A 199 9.90 -13.65 6.85
C LEU A 199 10.99 -13.01 7.70
N VAL A 200 11.15 -11.70 7.57
CA VAL A 200 12.10 -10.90 8.33
C VAL A 200 11.32 -9.93 9.20
N PRO A 201 11.21 -10.17 10.52
CA PRO A 201 10.58 -9.20 11.41
C PRO A 201 11.45 -7.94 11.47
N LEU A 202 10.80 -6.79 11.46
CA LEU A 202 11.44 -5.48 11.40
C LEU A 202 11.39 -4.82 12.78
N PRO A 203 12.44 -4.07 13.16
CA PRO A 203 12.49 -3.40 14.44
C PRO A 203 11.40 -2.33 14.53
N SER A 204 10.91 -2.09 15.73
CA SER A 204 9.95 -1.02 16.03
C SER A 204 10.39 -0.23 17.25
N VAL A 205 9.69 0.86 17.59
CA VAL A 205 9.96 1.57 18.85
C VAL A 205 9.71 0.68 20.07
N ASP A 206 8.77 -0.25 19.97
CA ASP A 206 8.34 -1.14 21.06
C ASP A 206 9.20 -2.39 21.19
N ASP A 207 9.81 -2.84 20.09
CA ASP A 207 10.75 -3.95 20.06
C ASP A 207 11.89 -3.65 19.06
N PRO A 208 12.78 -2.69 19.38
CA PRO A 208 13.82 -2.25 18.45
C PRO A 208 14.92 -3.29 18.24
N ASP A 209 14.95 -4.29 19.11
CA ASP A 209 15.97 -5.34 19.13
C ASP A 209 15.35 -6.73 18.90
N LEU A 210 14.10 -6.81 18.46
CA LEU A 210 13.46 -8.07 18.07
C LEU A 210 13.64 -9.16 19.14
N GLU A 211 13.43 -8.81 20.41
CA GLU A 211 13.56 -9.74 21.53
C GLU A 211 12.31 -10.61 21.70
N ASP A 212 11.17 -10.12 21.24
CA ASP A 212 9.92 -10.85 21.15
C ASP A 212 9.17 -10.41 19.88
N PRO A 213 9.71 -10.78 18.70
CA PRO A 213 9.16 -10.36 17.42
C PRO A 213 7.82 -11.05 17.18
N ILE A 214 6.98 -10.42 16.35
CA ILE A 214 5.67 -10.93 15.90
C ILE A 214 5.81 -12.34 15.32
N VAL A 215 6.85 -12.57 14.51
CA VAL A 215 7.27 -13.88 14.01
C VAL A 215 8.78 -14.03 14.13
N PRO A 216 9.31 -15.25 14.37
CA PRO A 216 10.74 -15.49 14.26
C PRO A 216 11.19 -15.35 12.80
N THR A 217 12.43 -14.89 12.59
CA THR A 217 13.05 -14.95 11.26
C THR A 217 13.07 -16.40 10.77
N LYS A 218 12.41 -16.68 9.65
CA LYS A 218 12.25 -18.03 9.11
C LYS A 218 12.37 -18.01 7.59
N ALA A 219 12.92 -19.07 7.04
CA ALA A 219 12.88 -19.36 5.61
C ALA A 219 12.18 -20.71 5.40
N HIS A 220 11.37 -20.80 4.36
CA HIS A 220 10.65 -22.02 4.00
C HIS A 220 10.74 -22.24 2.49
N ARG A 221 11.14 -23.45 2.07
CA ARG A 221 11.18 -23.83 0.66
C ARG A 221 9.86 -24.52 0.29
N VAL A 222 9.07 -23.87 -0.56
CA VAL A 222 7.86 -24.46 -1.13
C VAL A 222 8.22 -25.45 -2.25
N LYS A 223 7.27 -26.33 -2.59
CA LYS A 223 7.46 -27.38 -3.60
C LYS A 223 7.25 -26.91 -5.04
N PHE A 224 6.72 -25.70 -5.21
CA PHE A 224 6.31 -25.12 -6.48
C PHE A 224 7.04 -23.78 -6.71
N PRO A 225 7.18 -23.33 -7.96
CA PRO A 225 7.68 -21.99 -8.27
C PRO A 225 6.68 -20.91 -7.86
N ILE A 226 7.18 -19.82 -7.25
CA ILE A 226 6.36 -18.69 -6.80
C ILE A 226 6.27 -17.66 -7.93
N ALA A 227 5.05 -17.26 -8.26
CA ALA A 227 4.76 -16.17 -9.19
C ALA A 227 4.66 -14.83 -8.47
N ASP A 228 3.92 -14.77 -7.37
CA ASP A 228 3.71 -13.59 -6.51
C ASP A 228 3.12 -14.03 -5.16
N LEU A 229 2.95 -13.11 -4.21
CA LEU A 229 2.35 -13.38 -2.91
C LEU A 229 1.77 -12.11 -2.27
N THR A 230 0.89 -12.32 -1.29
CA THR A 230 0.49 -11.30 -0.32
C THR A 230 0.44 -11.94 1.07
N MET A 231 0.37 -11.15 2.13
CA MET A 231 0.15 -11.65 3.49
C MET A 231 -0.93 -10.87 4.22
N ASP A 232 -1.29 -11.36 5.41
CA ASP A 232 -1.95 -10.60 6.47
C ASP A 232 -1.46 -11.14 7.82
N PRO A 233 -0.46 -10.46 8.43
CA PRO A 233 0.10 -10.85 9.71
C PRO A 233 -0.92 -10.84 10.86
N SER A 234 -1.97 -10.03 10.74
CA SER A 234 -3.01 -9.97 11.76
C SER A 234 -3.80 -11.28 11.86
N GLN A 235 -3.80 -12.09 10.79
CA GLN A 235 -4.51 -13.36 10.70
C GLN A 235 -3.59 -14.59 10.58
N ASP A 236 -2.28 -14.43 10.73
CA ASP A 236 -1.29 -15.50 10.47
C ASP A 236 -1.35 -16.05 9.03
N LEU A 237 -1.70 -15.23 8.03
CA LEU A 237 -1.95 -15.68 6.65
C LEU A 237 -0.84 -15.26 5.67
N ILE A 238 -0.42 -16.19 4.81
CA ILE A 238 0.30 -15.93 3.55
C ILE A 238 -0.53 -16.54 2.41
N VAL A 239 -0.72 -15.79 1.34
CA VAL A 239 -1.28 -16.29 0.09
C VAL A 239 -0.17 -16.32 -0.94
N VAL A 240 0.17 -17.51 -1.45
CA VAL A 240 1.28 -17.70 -2.40
C VAL A 240 0.72 -18.15 -3.74
N SER A 241 0.98 -17.38 -4.80
CA SER A 241 0.59 -17.73 -6.18
C SER A 241 1.65 -18.65 -6.80
N GLU A 242 1.24 -19.83 -7.23
CA GLU A 242 2.04 -20.78 -7.98
C GLU A 242 2.19 -20.34 -9.45
N TYR A 243 3.42 -20.40 -9.96
CA TYR A 243 3.76 -20.10 -11.35
C TYR A 243 3.58 -21.35 -12.23
N GLU A 244 2.78 -21.25 -13.30
CA GLU A 244 2.52 -22.37 -14.23
C GLU A 244 2.05 -23.65 -13.49
N PRO A 245 0.94 -23.60 -12.75
CA PRO A 245 0.47 -24.75 -11.96
C PRO A 245 0.08 -25.93 -12.86
N GLU A 246 0.35 -27.15 -12.38
CA GLU A 246 -0.10 -28.37 -13.04
C GLU A 246 -1.61 -28.58 -12.86
N ALA A 247 -2.23 -29.18 -13.89
CA ALA A 247 -3.63 -29.60 -13.82
C ALA A 247 -3.80 -30.67 -12.74
N VAL A 248 -4.91 -30.62 -11.99
CA VAL A 248 -5.22 -31.63 -10.96
C VAL A 248 -5.65 -32.95 -11.62
N ASP A 249 -6.27 -32.86 -12.78
CA ASP A 249 -6.79 -33.96 -13.58
C ASP A 249 -6.31 -33.78 -15.03
N ASP A 250 -5.91 -34.88 -15.68
CA ASP A 250 -5.44 -34.88 -17.07
C ASP A 250 -6.54 -34.42 -18.05
N ASP A 251 -7.81 -34.55 -17.65
CA ASP A 251 -8.97 -34.12 -18.43
C ASP A 251 -9.27 -32.60 -18.30
N LEU A 252 -8.63 -31.90 -17.36
CA LEU A 252 -8.87 -30.48 -17.10
C LEU A 252 -7.70 -29.63 -17.58
N ALA A 253 -8.02 -28.44 -18.10
CA ALA A 253 -6.99 -27.44 -18.36
C ALA A 253 -6.36 -27.00 -17.02
N PRO A 254 -5.03 -26.80 -16.96
CA PRO A 254 -4.39 -26.25 -15.78
C PRO A 254 -4.97 -24.85 -15.48
N PRO A 255 -5.16 -24.50 -14.20
CA PRO A 255 -5.58 -23.15 -13.84
C PRO A 255 -4.52 -22.14 -14.28
N ALA A 256 -4.90 -20.89 -14.54
CA ALA A 256 -3.89 -19.88 -14.86
C ALA A 256 -2.93 -19.67 -13.66
N HIS A 257 -3.47 -19.71 -12.46
CA HIS A 257 -2.76 -19.60 -11.19
C HIS A 257 -3.42 -20.46 -10.13
N ARG A 258 -2.60 -20.98 -9.19
CA ARG A 258 -3.08 -21.66 -7.99
C ARG A 258 -2.57 -20.91 -6.77
N PHE A 259 -3.48 -20.50 -5.89
CA PHE A 259 -3.14 -19.78 -4.67
C PHE A 259 -3.11 -20.73 -3.48
N HIS A 260 -1.96 -20.82 -2.82
CA HIS A 260 -1.76 -21.62 -1.62
C HIS A 260 -1.98 -20.75 -0.39
N LEU A 261 -2.93 -21.14 0.47
CA LEU A 261 -3.25 -20.45 1.71
C LEU A 261 -2.45 -21.08 2.86
N LEU A 262 -1.37 -20.42 3.26
CA LEU A 262 -0.41 -20.91 4.25
C LEU A 262 -0.48 -20.10 5.55
N SER A 263 -0.19 -20.75 6.67
CA SER A 263 0.04 -20.06 7.94
C SER A 263 1.46 -19.46 7.99
N MET A 264 1.62 -18.20 8.38
CA MET A 264 2.93 -17.54 8.49
C MET A 264 3.82 -18.22 9.54
N SER A 265 3.23 -18.61 10.67
CA SER A 265 3.94 -19.20 11.80
C SER A 265 4.44 -20.62 11.48
N THR A 266 3.62 -21.41 10.79
CA THR A 266 3.91 -22.83 10.54
C THR A 266 4.46 -23.10 9.13
N PHE A 267 4.07 -22.31 8.12
CA PHE A 267 4.18 -22.60 6.69
C PHE A 267 3.40 -23.85 6.23
N GLU A 268 2.45 -24.30 7.06
CA GLU A 268 1.51 -25.36 6.71
C GLU A 268 0.21 -24.76 6.17
N PRO A 269 -0.68 -25.56 5.54
CA PRO A 269 -2.00 -25.09 5.13
C PRO A 269 -2.72 -24.36 6.27
N HIS A 270 -3.27 -23.18 5.98
CA HIS A 270 -3.82 -22.31 6.99
C HIS A 270 -5.01 -22.99 7.71
N PRO A 271 -5.03 -23.08 9.05
CA PRO A 271 -6.02 -23.88 9.77
C PRO A 271 -7.46 -23.36 9.66
N LEU A 272 -7.64 -22.06 9.37
CA LEU A 272 -8.96 -21.45 9.13
C LEU A 272 -9.45 -21.59 7.68
N ALA A 273 -8.59 -22.03 6.75
CA ALA A 273 -8.97 -22.20 5.36
C ALA A 273 -9.60 -23.58 5.16
N LYS A 274 -10.89 -23.61 4.80
CA LYS A 274 -11.60 -24.85 4.44
C LYS A 274 -10.99 -25.51 3.20
N LEU A 275 -10.57 -24.69 2.24
CA LEU A 275 -9.82 -25.12 1.06
C LEU A 275 -8.41 -24.56 1.19
N PRO A 276 -7.36 -25.40 1.24
CA PRO A 276 -5.98 -24.92 1.38
C PRO A 276 -5.42 -24.30 0.09
N MET A 277 -6.11 -24.51 -1.03
CA MET A 277 -5.74 -24.01 -2.35
C MET A 277 -6.98 -23.44 -3.05
N LEU A 278 -6.80 -22.35 -3.80
CA LEU A 278 -7.82 -21.73 -4.64
C LEU A 278 -7.29 -21.68 -6.08
N ASP A 279 -8.09 -22.14 -7.05
CA ASP A 279 -7.68 -22.18 -8.45
C ASP A 279 -8.31 -21.00 -9.22
N PHE A 280 -7.47 -20.23 -9.92
CA PHE A 280 -7.91 -19.19 -10.85
C PHE A 280 -8.40 -19.84 -12.16
N PRO A 281 -9.39 -19.26 -12.87
CA PRO A 281 -9.82 -19.76 -14.16
C PRO A 281 -8.67 -20.06 -15.12
N PRO A 282 -8.73 -21.16 -15.92
CA PRO A 282 -7.73 -21.47 -16.93
C PRO A 282 -7.57 -20.35 -17.97
N ALA A 283 -6.33 -20.15 -18.44
CA ALA A 283 -6.04 -19.14 -19.45
C ALA A 283 -6.69 -19.47 -20.80
N SER A 284 -7.14 -18.43 -21.49
CA SER A 284 -7.78 -18.56 -22.80
C SER A 284 -6.81 -18.89 -23.93
N VAL A 285 -5.59 -18.38 -23.78
CA VAL A 285 -4.49 -18.44 -24.73
C VAL A 285 -3.22 -18.80 -23.97
N PRO A 286 -2.23 -19.42 -24.64
CA PRO A 286 -0.90 -19.59 -24.07
C PRO A 286 -0.36 -18.22 -23.65
N THR A 287 -0.29 -17.99 -22.35
CA THR A 287 0.13 -16.70 -21.79
C THR A 287 1.66 -16.67 -21.80
N ILE A 288 2.25 -15.57 -22.26
CA ILE A 288 3.71 -15.46 -22.28
C ILE A 288 4.19 -15.06 -20.88
N TRP A 289 3.57 -14.02 -20.30
CA TRP A 289 3.87 -13.56 -18.95
C TRP A 289 2.60 -13.03 -18.28
N PRO A 290 2.02 -13.74 -17.30
CA PRO A 290 0.94 -13.18 -16.51
C PRO A 290 1.51 -12.13 -15.54
N ARG A 291 0.92 -10.94 -15.51
CA ARG A 291 1.04 -10.01 -14.39
C ARG A 291 -0.07 -10.33 -13.42
N GLN A 292 0.20 -10.19 -12.13
CA GLN A 292 -0.82 -10.35 -11.12
C GLN A 292 -0.64 -9.33 -10.01
N LEU A 293 -1.75 -9.03 -9.34
CA LEU A 293 -1.79 -8.22 -8.14
C LEU A 293 -2.68 -8.94 -7.13
N LEU A 294 -2.18 -9.09 -5.91
CA LEU A 294 -2.82 -9.86 -4.85
C LEU A 294 -3.05 -8.95 -3.64
N GLN A 295 -4.27 -8.96 -3.08
CA GLN A 295 -4.57 -8.27 -1.83
C GLN A 295 -5.48 -9.11 -0.96
N VAL A 296 -5.31 -8.96 0.35
CA VAL A 296 -6.18 -9.59 1.34
C VAL A 296 -6.64 -8.53 2.32
N MET A 297 -7.92 -8.56 2.69
CA MET A 297 -8.51 -7.65 3.65
C MET A 297 -9.62 -8.38 4.42
N GLY A 298 -9.36 -8.65 5.70
CA GLY A 298 -10.27 -9.46 6.51
C GLY A 298 -10.42 -10.86 5.90
N ASP A 299 -11.66 -11.29 5.66
CA ASP A 299 -11.93 -12.63 5.11
C ASP A 299 -11.85 -12.68 3.58
N THR A 300 -11.61 -11.54 2.94
CA THR A 300 -11.65 -11.42 1.47
C THR A 300 -10.23 -11.42 0.89
N PHE A 301 -10.01 -12.31 -0.06
CA PHE A 301 -8.82 -12.36 -0.92
C PHE A 301 -9.23 -11.96 -2.34
N VAL A 302 -8.51 -11.00 -2.93
CA VAL A 302 -8.72 -10.57 -4.31
C VAL A 302 -7.45 -10.82 -5.11
N SER A 303 -7.60 -11.48 -6.25
CA SER A 303 -6.56 -11.64 -7.25
C SER A 303 -7.00 -10.97 -8.55
N HIS A 304 -6.11 -10.15 -9.10
CA HIS A 304 -6.18 -9.65 -10.46
C HIS A 304 -5.08 -10.28 -11.28
N ILE A 305 -5.41 -10.75 -12.49
CA ILE A 305 -4.49 -11.39 -13.40
C ILE A 305 -4.66 -10.77 -14.77
N SER A 306 -3.58 -10.17 -15.27
CA SER A 306 -3.45 -9.67 -16.63
C SER A 306 -2.62 -10.65 -17.44
N ARG A 307 -3.23 -11.23 -18.46
CA ARG A 307 -2.62 -12.23 -19.33
C ARG A 307 -2.20 -11.56 -20.63
N GLU A 308 -0.90 -11.33 -20.79
CA GLU A 308 -0.34 -10.87 -22.06
C GLU A 308 -0.09 -12.09 -22.97
N GLY A 309 -0.78 -12.13 -24.11
CA GLY A 309 -0.66 -13.20 -25.10
C GLY A 309 -0.42 -12.65 -26.50
N VAL A 310 0.37 -13.38 -27.30
CA VAL A 310 0.43 -13.10 -28.74
C VAL A 310 -0.70 -13.86 -29.41
N SER A 311 -1.65 -13.13 -30.00
CA SER A 311 -2.67 -13.74 -30.84
C SER A 311 -2.00 -14.32 -32.10
N ILE A 312 -1.82 -15.64 -32.14
CA ILE A 312 -1.26 -16.35 -33.31
C ILE A 312 -2.08 -16.06 -34.57
N MET A 313 -3.39 -15.87 -34.42
CA MET A 313 -4.27 -15.45 -35.52
C MET A 313 -3.98 -14.01 -35.97
N GLY A 314 -3.61 -13.12 -35.05
CA GLY A 314 -3.12 -11.77 -35.37
C GLY A 314 -1.84 -11.82 -36.21
N ILE A 315 -0.86 -12.64 -35.83
CA ILE A 315 0.41 -12.81 -36.58
C ILE A 315 0.15 -13.21 -38.04
N LEU A 316 -0.82 -14.10 -38.28
CA LEU A 316 -1.11 -14.63 -39.62
C LEU A 316 -1.91 -13.67 -40.51
N GLN A 317 -2.66 -12.74 -39.91
CA GLN A 317 -3.54 -11.84 -40.65
C GLN A 317 -2.93 -10.46 -40.87
N ASP A 318 -2.06 -9.97 -39.98
CA ASP A 318 -1.32 -8.73 -40.19
C ASP A 318 -0.06 -8.64 -39.32
N ALA A 319 1.08 -8.28 -39.93
CA ALA A 319 2.33 -8.06 -39.22
C ALA A 319 2.24 -6.90 -38.21
N HIS A 320 1.32 -5.95 -38.39
CA HIS A 320 1.07 -4.88 -37.43
C HIS A 320 0.27 -5.34 -36.19
N ALA A 321 -0.52 -6.41 -36.30
CA ALA A 321 -1.22 -6.99 -35.15
C ALA A 321 -0.27 -7.70 -34.16
N ILE A 322 1.00 -7.92 -34.56
CA ILE A 322 2.07 -8.40 -33.67
C ILE A 322 2.40 -7.37 -32.57
N LEU A 323 2.12 -6.08 -32.80
CA LEU A 323 2.41 -5.01 -31.85
C LEU A 323 1.26 -4.71 -30.89
N ALA A 324 0.04 -5.15 -31.20
CA ALA A 324 -1.10 -4.99 -30.30
C ALA A 324 -1.09 -6.17 -29.31
N ASN A 325 -0.38 -6.00 -28.20
CA ASN A 325 -0.47 -6.93 -27.07
C ASN A 325 -1.93 -6.98 -26.61
N ASP A 326 -2.59 -8.12 -26.84
CA ASP A 326 -3.94 -8.38 -26.36
C ASP A 326 -3.79 -8.82 -24.89
N SER A 327 -4.08 -7.92 -23.95
CA SER A 327 -4.17 -8.27 -22.52
C SER A 327 -5.60 -8.67 -22.19
N GLU A 328 -5.78 -9.93 -21.80
CA GLU A 328 -7.00 -10.37 -21.15
C GLU A 328 -6.85 -10.13 -19.64
N GLU A 329 -7.75 -9.35 -19.06
CA GLU A 329 -7.71 -9.01 -17.66
C GLU A 329 -8.92 -9.51 -16.88
N GLU A 330 -8.63 -10.19 -15.77
CA GLU A 330 -9.64 -10.83 -14.97
C GLU A 330 -9.33 -10.64 -13.48
N MET A 331 -10.37 -10.36 -12.69
CA MET A 331 -10.29 -10.26 -11.25
C MET A 331 -11.28 -11.21 -10.60
N VAL A 332 -10.85 -11.89 -9.54
CA VAL A 332 -11.68 -12.78 -8.75
C VAL A 332 -11.48 -12.48 -7.27
N ALA A 333 -12.59 -12.41 -6.54
CA ALA A 333 -12.63 -12.24 -5.11
C ALA A 333 -13.17 -13.53 -4.44
N TRP A 334 -12.50 -13.98 -3.40
CA TRP A 334 -12.91 -15.11 -2.57
C TRP A 334 -13.06 -14.70 -1.12
N ASN A 335 -13.95 -15.38 -0.42
CA ASN A 335 -13.77 -15.56 1.02
C ASN A 335 -12.73 -16.66 1.22
N TRP A 336 -11.52 -16.31 1.63
CA TRP A 336 -10.40 -17.26 1.69
C TRP A 336 -10.59 -18.34 2.77
N LYS A 337 -11.39 -18.06 3.82
CA LYS A 337 -11.70 -19.04 4.88
C LYS A 337 -12.65 -20.12 4.37
N THR A 338 -13.66 -19.75 3.59
CA THR A 338 -14.67 -20.70 3.10
C THR A 338 -14.34 -21.28 1.73
N GLY A 339 -13.53 -20.58 0.93
CA GLY A 339 -13.28 -20.86 -0.49
C GLY A 339 -14.41 -20.39 -1.42
N GLU A 340 -15.43 -19.70 -0.90
CA GLU A 340 -16.55 -19.18 -1.67
C GLU A 340 -16.11 -18.02 -2.57
N VAL A 341 -16.55 -18.03 -3.83
CA VAL A 341 -16.26 -16.96 -4.78
C VAL A 341 -17.28 -15.85 -4.56
N MET A 342 -16.80 -14.69 -4.10
CA MET A 342 -17.62 -13.52 -3.79
C MET A 342 -17.97 -12.72 -5.05
N GLY A 343 -17.07 -12.73 -6.04
CA GLY A 343 -17.31 -12.04 -7.30
C GLY A 343 -16.21 -12.25 -8.32
N ARG A 344 -16.58 -12.18 -9.59
CA ARG A 344 -15.69 -12.23 -10.76
C ARG A 344 -15.92 -10.99 -11.61
N ILE A 345 -14.84 -10.45 -12.18
CA ILE A 345 -14.85 -9.26 -13.05
C ILE A 345 -13.96 -9.55 -14.26
N HIS A 346 -14.53 -9.42 -15.45
CA HIS A 346 -13.76 -9.32 -16.69
C HIS A 346 -13.56 -7.83 -16.99
N LEU A 347 -12.32 -7.36 -16.98
CA LEU A 347 -11.99 -5.93 -17.19
C LEU A 347 -11.87 -5.59 -18.69
N GLY A 348 -12.11 -6.57 -19.56
CA GLY A 348 -12.05 -6.40 -21.00
C GLY A 348 -10.61 -6.40 -21.52
N ARG A 349 -10.46 -5.81 -22.71
CA ARG A 349 -9.16 -5.61 -23.37
C ARG A 349 -8.75 -4.16 -23.19
N THR A 350 -7.63 -3.98 -22.53
CA THR A 350 -7.08 -2.69 -22.15
C THR A 350 -5.77 -2.46 -22.88
N LEU A 351 -5.38 -1.20 -23.06
CA LEU A 351 -4.05 -0.89 -23.61
C LEU A 351 -2.93 -1.22 -22.61
N ASN A 352 -3.26 -1.19 -21.31
CA ASN A 352 -2.33 -1.37 -20.21
C ASN A 352 -2.98 -2.18 -19.09
N ALA A 353 -2.16 -2.83 -18.27
CA ALA A 353 -2.64 -3.60 -17.13
C ALA A 353 -3.41 -2.70 -16.14
N CYS A 354 -4.65 -3.06 -15.80
CA CYS A 354 -5.36 -2.44 -14.69
C CYS A 354 -4.66 -2.77 -13.38
N THR A 355 -4.92 -1.94 -12.38
CA THR A 355 -4.40 -2.14 -11.02
C THR A 355 -5.51 -1.77 -10.04
N PHE A 356 -5.46 -2.30 -8.83
CA PHE A 356 -6.57 -2.12 -7.90
C PHE A 356 -6.09 -1.91 -6.46
N CYS A 357 -6.97 -1.35 -5.64
CA CYS A 357 -6.86 -1.40 -4.19
C CYS A 357 -8.19 -1.85 -3.58
N MET A 358 -8.13 -2.73 -2.59
CA MET A 358 -9.28 -3.04 -1.75
C MET A 358 -9.59 -1.81 -0.90
N LEU A 359 -10.86 -1.39 -0.88
CA LEU A 359 -11.33 -0.27 -0.04
C LEU A 359 -11.96 -0.80 1.25
N THR A 360 -12.79 -1.82 1.12
CA THR A 360 -13.45 -2.56 2.21
C THR A 360 -13.37 -4.06 1.92
N PRO A 361 -13.77 -4.96 2.85
CA PRO A 361 -13.86 -6.40 2.56
C PRO A 361 -14.74 -6.75 1.38
N THR A 362 -15.63 -5.85 0.96
CA THR A 362 -16.59 -6.11 -0.11
C THR A 362 -16.40 -5.22 -1.32
N THR A 363 -15.42 -4.32 -1.32
CA THR A 363 -15.26 -3.34 -2.41
C THR A 363 -13.82 -3.11 -2.81
N VAL A 364 -13.61 -2.88 -4.10
CA VAL A 364 -12.31 -2.57 -4.71
C VAL A 364 -12.45 -1.33 -5.60
N ALA A 365 -11.45 -0.46 -5.58
CA ALA A 365 -11.26 0.55 -6.61
C ALA A 365 -10.27 0.01 -7.65
N VAL A 366 -10.59 0.17 -8.93
CA VAL A 366 -9.77 -0.28 -10.07
C VAL A 366 -9.42 0.93 -10.91
N ALA A 367 -8.13 1.16 -11.13
CA ALA A 367 -7.63 2.12 -12.11
C ALA A 367 -7.78 1.49 -13.51
N MET A 368 -8.80 1.94 -14.24
CA MET A 368 -9.11 1.46 -15.59
C MET A 368 -8.45 2.39 -16.61
N PRO A 369 -7.44 1.93 -17.36
CA PRO A 369 -6.98 2.66 -18.53
C PRO A 369 -8.06 2.64 -19.62
N ALA A 370 -7.84 3.40 -20.70
CA ALA A 370 -8.78 3.44 -21.81
C ALA A 370 -9.03 2.02 -22.35
N THR A 371 -10.31 1.64 -22.44
CA THR A 371 -10.70 0.39 -23.10
C THR A 371 -10.80 0.64 -24.58
N VAL A 372 -10.17 -0.20 -25.38
CA VAL A 372 -10.14 -0.04 -26.83
C VAL A 372 -10.81 -1.21 -27.54
N ARG A 373 -11.51 -0.89 -28.62
CA ARG A 373 -12.04 -1.85 -29.57
C ARG A 373 -11.32 -1.70 -30.89
N SER A 374 -10.48 -2.68 -31.20
CA SER A 374 -9.88 -2.80 -32.52
C SER A 374 -10.94 -3.23 -33.51
N SER A 375 -11.18 -2.41 -34.53
CA SER A 375 -12.01 -2.76 -35.68
C SER A 375 -11.18 -2.75 -36.95
N THR A 376 -11.26 -3.83 -37.73
CA THR A 376 -10.65 -3.90 -39.06
C THR A 376 -11.69 -3.43 -40.07
N ARG A 377 -11.52 -2.21 -40.60
CA ARG A 377 -12.34 -1.72 -41.72
C ARG A 377 -11.45 -1.53 -42.94
N LEU A 378 -11.75 -2.26 -44.02
CA LEU A 378 -11.07 -2.12 -45.33
C LEU A 378 -9.56 -2.36 -45.32
N GLY A 379 -9.04 -3.19 -44.39
CA GLY A 379 -7.61 -3.47 -44.29
C GLY A 379 -6.81 -2.45 -43.45
N ASN A 380 -7.47 -1.43 -42.89
CA ASN A 380 -6.87 -0.54 -41.90
C ASN A 380 -7.38 -0.92 -40.50
N PHE A 381 -6.45 -1.01 -39.54
CA PHE A 381 -6.80 -1.14 -38.12
C PHE A 381 -7.19 0.22 -37.57
N HIS A 382 -8.41 0.32 -37.06
CA HIS A 382 -8.87 1.46 -36.29
C HIS A 382 -9.09 1.01 -34.85
N THR A 383 -8.35 1.63 -33.94
CA THR A 383 -8.56 1.48 -32.50
C THR A 383 -9.57 2.53 -32.06
N GLU A 384 -10.79 2.11 -31.73
CA GLU A 384 -11.82 3.00 -31.19
C GLU A 384 -11.77 2.92 -29.65
N VAL A 385 -11.60 4.05 -28.98
CA VAL A 385 -11.73 4.12 -27.51
C VAL A 385 -13.21 3.92 -27.17
N VAL A 386 -13.51 2.86 -26.44
CA VAL A 386 -14.88 2.50 -26.01
C VAL A 386 -15.22 3.18 -24.69
N ASP A 387 -14.28 3.13 -23.75
CA ASP A 387 -14.41 3.75 -22.44
C ASP A 387 -13.18 4.59 -22.16
N GLU A 388 -13.43 5.81 -21.70
CA GLU A 388 -12.40 6.74 -21.23
C GLU A 388 -11.72 6.17 -19.96
N PRO A 389 -10.44 6.54 -19.71
CA PRO A 389 -9.79 6.17 -18.47
C PRO A 389 -10.59 6.65 -17.25
N SER A 390 -10.69 5.80 -16.23
CA SER A 390 -11.48 6.11 -15.04
C SER A 390 -11.06 5.26 -13.84
N ILE A 391 -11.45 5.68 -12.64
CA ILE A 391 -11.38 4.84 -11.46
C ILE A 391 -12.78 4.24 -11.25
N THR A 392 -12.91 2.91 -11.33
CA THR A 392 -14.20 2.25 -11.13
C THR A 392 -14.20 1.49 -9.81
N ILE A 393 -15.21 1.74 -8.97
CA ILE A 393 -15.42 1.03 -7.72
C ILE A 393 -16.39 -0.12 -7.95
N TYR A 394 -15.96 -1.33 -7.67
CA TYR A 394 -16.78 -2.54 -7.72
C TYR A 394 -17.12 -3.04 -6.32
N SER A 395 -18.31 -3.62 -6.19
CA SER A 395 -18.76 -4.32 -4.98
C SER A 395 -19.04 -5.79 -5.25
N PHE A 396 -18.60 -6.61 -4.30
CA PHE A 396 -18.87 -8.04 -4.18
C PHE A 396 -19.95 -8.34 -3.14
N ALA A 397 -20.58 -7.32 -2.52
CA ALA A 397 -21.61 -7.48 -1.50
C ALA A 397 -22.96 -7.88 -2.11
N GLN A 398 -23.01 -9.02 -2.79
CA GLN A 398 -24.23 -9.54 -3.40
C GLN A 398 -24.79 -10.71 -2.58
N PRO A 399 -26.11 -10.91 -2.55
CA PRO A 399 -26.68 -12.13 -2.01
C PRO A 399 -26.21 -13.32 -2.87
N THR A 400 -25.28 -14.13 -2.38
CA THR A 400 -24.88 -15.36 -3.07
C THR A 400 -26.04 -16.36 -2.99
N THR A 401 -26.62 -16.68 -4.16
CA THR A 401 -27.64 -17.73 -4.28
C THR A 401 -27.10 -19.03 -4.87
N THR A 402 -25.89 -18.99 -5.43
CA THR A 402 -25.27 -20.12 -6.13
C THR A 402 -24.10 -20.69 -5.35
N ASP A 403 -24.10 -22.02 -5.18
CA ASP A 403 -22.97 -22.78 -4.67
C ASP A 403 -21.92 -22.93 -5.79
N VAL A 404 -21.06 -21.92 -5.94
CA VAL A 404 -19.97 -21.95 -6.93
C VAL A 404 -18.96 -23.01 -6.53
N LYS A 405 -18.79 -24.03 -7.37
CA LYS A 405 -17.82 -25.09 -7.12
C LYS A 405 -16.48 -24.75 -7.76
N GLN A 406 -15.41 -24.93 -6.99
CA GLN A 406 -14.05 -24.96 -7.48
C GLN A 406 -13.79 -26.29 -8.24
N PRO A 407 -12.96 -26.31 -9.30
CA PRO A 407 -12.25 -25.17 -9.89
C PRO A 407 -13.16 -24.27 -10.73
N LEU A 408 -12.79 -22.98 -10.83
CA LEU A 408 -13.53 -22.04 -11.68
C LEU A 408 -13.35 -22.40 -13.16
N MET A 409 -14.45 -22.42 -13.89
CA MET A 409 -14.42 -22.64 -15.33
C MET A 409 -14.16 -21.32 -16.06
N ARG A 410 -13.52 -21.41 -17.22
CA ARG A 410 -13.19 -20.23 -18.03
C ARG A 410 -14.43 -19.46 -18.49
N ASP A 411 -15.54 -20.16 -18.74
CA ASP A 411 -16.72 -19.69 -19.47
C ASP A 411 -17.04 -18.20 -19.21
N GLU A 412 -16.98 -17.38 -20.26
CA GLU A 412 -17.32 -15.94 -20.20
C GLU A 412 -18.83 -15.76 -19.93
N GLU A 413 -19.61 -16.76 -20.33
CA GLU A 413 -21.04 -16.88 -20.07
C GLU A 413 -21.29 -17.65 -18.76
N ASP A 414 -20.30 -17.80 -17.88
CA ASP A 414 -20.50 -18.37 -16.56
C ASP A 414 -21.47 -17.50 -15.74
N GLU A 415 -22.75 -17.87 -15.80
CA GLU A 415 -23.83 -17.31 -14.98
C GLU A 415 -23.83 -17.90 -13.56
N THR A 416 -23.01 -18.92 -13.28
CA THR A 416 -23.00 -19.57 -11.97
C THR A 416 -22.17 -18.78 -10.95
N THR A 417 -21.14 -18.07 -11.41
CA THR A 417 -20.29 -17.24 -10.56
C THR A 417 -20.89 -15.84 -10.35
N PRO A 418 -21.00 -15.36 -9.10
CA PRO A 418 -21.40 -13.98 -8.81
C PRO A 418 -20.51 -12.99 -9.58
N ARG A 419 -21.12 -11.98 -10.19
CA ARG A 419 -20.39 -10.90 -10.90
C ARG A 419 -20.21 -9.74 -9.96
N ALA A 420 -19.02 -9.16 -9.85
CA ALA A 420 -18.93 -7.89 -9.11
C ALA A 420 -19.70 -6.80 -9.85
N VAL A 421 -20.27 -5.87 -9.10
CA VAL A 421 -21.11 -4.82 -9.66
C VAL A 421 -20.46 -3.47 -9.45
N ALA A 422 -20.33 -2.70 -10.54
CA ALA A 422 -19.83 -1.34 -10.47
C ALA A 422 -20.82 -0.46 -9.67
N VAL A 423 -20.32 0.20 -8.63
CA VAL A 423 -21.13 1.05 -7.75
C VAL A 423 -20.80 2.53 -7.92
N ALA A 424 -19.61 2.87 -8.41
CA ALA A 424 -19.22 4.22 -8.80
C ALA A 424 -18.19 4.18 -9.93
N ARG A 425 -18.21 5.18 -10.81
CA ARG A 425 -17.19 5.41 -11.84
C ARG A 425 -16.74 6.87 -11.74
N LEU A 426 -15.45 7.09 -11.55
CA LEU A 426 -14.86 8.40 -11.32
C LEU A 426 -14.03 8.74 -12.56
N ARG A 427 -14.50 9.70 -13.36
CA ARG A 427 -13.78 10.15 -14.55
C ARG A 427 -12.57 10.98 -14.15
N ILE A 428 -11.43 10.70 -14.77
CA ILE A 428 -10.25 11.56 -14.66
C ILE A 428 -10.39 12.75 -15.64
N PRO A 429 -9.53 13.78 -15.56
CA PRO A 429 -9.56 14.88 -16.51
C PRO A 429 -9.34 14.39 -17.95
N GLU A 430 -9.91 15.10 -18.91
CA GLU A 430 -9.78 14.76 -20.32
C GLU A 430 -8.33 14.89 -20.79
N ILE A 431 -7.82 13.80 -21.39
CA ILE A 431 -6.48 13.73 -21.95
C ILE A 431 -6.45 14.50 -23.27
N ALA A 432 -5.36 15.21 -23.55
CA ALA A 432 -5.23 16.00 -24.77
C ALA A 432 -5.41 15.14 -26.04
N PRO A 433 -5.95 15.70 -27.14
CA PRO A 433 -6.01 15.00 -28.42
C PRO A 433 -4.61 14.59 -28.90
N GLY A 434 -4.40 13.30 -29.17
CA GLY A 434 -3.10 12.76 -29.57
C GLY A 434 -2.23 12.27 -28.41
N ALA A 435 -2.65 12.50 -27.16
CA ALA A 435 -2.04 11.89 -26.00
C ALA A 435 -2.76 10.62 -25.55
N SER A 436 -2.03 9.74 -24.86
CA SER A 436 -2.52 8.45 -24.38
C SER A 436 -2.01 8.15 -22.97
N LEU A 437 -2.85 7.50 -22.16
CA LEU A 437 -2.49 7.07 -20.82
C LEU A 437 -1.73 5.74 -20.88
N GLU A 438 -0.41 5.82 -20.90
CA GLU A 438 0.52 4.69 -20.98
C GLU A 438 0.63 3.91 -19.66
N ASN A 439 0.43 4.59 -18.53
CA ASN A 439 0.47 3.95 -17.22
C ASN A 439 -0.62 4.52 -16.33
N PHE A 440 -1.33 3.65 -15.62
CA PHE A 440 -2.37 4.04 -14.66
C PHE A 440 -2.37 3.08 -13.47
N HIS A 441 -1.33 3.20 -12.65
CA HIS A 441 -1.00 2.24 -11.60
C HIS A 441 -1.40 2.76 -10.22
N MET A 442 -2.48 2.22 -9.69
CA MET A 442 -2.92 2.39 -8.31
C MET A 442 -2.04 1.57 -7.37
N ARG A 443 -1.38 2.25 -6.44
CA ARG A 443 -0.57 1.63 -5.39
C ARG A 443 -1.44 1.41 -4.14
N PRO A 444 -1.69 0.16 -3.75
CA PRO A 444 -2.46 -0.13 -2.55
C PRO A 444 -1.61 0.12 -1.29
N ASP A 445 -2.25 0.65 -0.25
CA ASP A 445 -1.75 0.54 1.12
C ASP A 445 -2.24 -0.79 1.72
N PRO A 446 -1.36 -1.65 2.26
CA PRO A 446 -1.79 -2.86 2.97
C PRO A 446 -2.73 -2.49 4.11
N SER A 447 -4.00 -2.81 3.92
CA SER A 447 -5.06 -2.43 4.85
C SER A 447 -5.46 -3.63 5.68
N ALA A 448 -4.78 -3.80 6.81
CA ALA A 448 -5.09 -4.84 7.76
C ALA A 448 -6.35 -4.44 8.55
N ILE A 449 -7.44 -5.20 8.37
CA ILE A 449 -8.59 -5.08 9.26
C ILE A 449 -8.23 -5.76 10.58
N PRO A 450 -8.44 -5.10 11.71
CA PRO A 450 -8.30 -5.76 13.00
C PRO A 450 -9.14 -7.04 13.04
N PRO A 451 -8.54 -8.20 13.31
CA PRO A 451 -9.29 -9.44 13.35
C PRO A 451 -10.37 -9.37 14.44
N PRO A 452 -11.47 -10.13 14.36
CA PRO A 452 -12.43 -10.28 15.46
C PRO A 452 -11.73 -10.61 16.78
N ALA A 453 -12.30 -10.20 17.92
CA ALA A 453 -11.63 -10.27 19.24
C ALA A 453 -11.11 -11.68 19.62
N ASP A 454 -11.72 -12.72 19.08
CA ASP A 454 -11.48 -14.14 19.29
C ASP A 454 -10.56 -14.80 18.25
N ALA A 455 -10.25 -14.12 17.14
CA ALA A 455 -9.40 -14.69 16.09
C ALA A 455 -7.91 -14.71 16.49
N PRO A 456 -7.16 -15.76 16.07
CA PRO A 456 -5.72 -15.83 16.30
C PRO A 456 -5.00 -14.71 15.55
N THR A 457 -4.01 -14.10 16.19
CA THR A 457 -3.21 -13.02 15.60
C THR A 457 -1.75 -13.16 15.98
N LEU A 458 -0.85 -12.81 15.07
CA LEU A 458 0.58 -12.74 15.36
C LEU A 458 0.96 -11.43 16.04
N GLY A 459 0.17 -10.37 15.83
CA GLY A 459 0.45 -9.00 16.28
C GLY A 459 0.46 -8.87 17.80
N ARG A 460 1.61 -9.16 18.43
CA ARG A 460 1.78 -8.95 19.87
C ARG A 460 1.93 -7.46 20.18
N GLY A 461 0.90 -6.89 20.80
CA GLY A 461 1.03 -5.67 21.59
C GLY A 461 1.31 -4.40 20.80
N LYS A 462 0.97 -4.35 19.51
CA LYS A 462 0.91 -3.10 18.74
C LYS A 462 -0.28 -2.29 19.29
N PRO A 463 -0.05 -1.12 19.92
CA PRO A 463 -1.12 -0.37 20.57
C PRO A 463 -2.09 0.30 19.60
N PHE A 464 -1.57 0.72 18.45
CA PHE A 464 -2.30 1.51 17.46
C PHE A 464 -2.07 0.86 16.11
N THR A 465 -3.13 0.49 15.42
CA THR A 465 -3.06 0.11 14.00
C THR A 465 -3.76 1.16 13.15
N LEU A 466 -3.43 1.26 11.87
CA LEU A 466 -4.11 2.17 10.98
C LEU A 466 -5.56 1.75 10.80
N ASP A 467 -6.44 2.75 10.70
CA ASP A 467 -7.81 2.53 10.28
C ASP A 467 -7.82 2.23 8.76
N PRO A 468 -8.20 1.01 8.33
CA PRO A 468 -8.20 0.64 6.92
C PRO A 468 -9.22 1.41 6.08
N ALA A 469 -10.11 2.20 6.68
CA ALA A 469 -10.99 3.12 5.94
C ALA A 469 -10.31 4.46 5.64
N ARG A 470 -9.15 4.75 6.24
CA ARG A 470 -8.49 6.05 6.21
C ARG A 470 -7.11 5.96 5.59
N GLY A 471 -6.73 7.02 4.90
CA GLY A 471 -5.38 7.15 4.38
C GLY A 471 -5.35 7.80 3.01
N VAL A 472 -4.27 7.56 2.26
CA VAL A 472 -4.10 8.06 0.90
C VAL A 472 -3.91 6.90 -0.07
N VAL A 473 -4.65 6.94 -1.17
CA VAL A 473 -4.42 6.10 -2.35
C VAL A 473 -3.64 6.94 -3.35
N VAL A 474 -2.59 6.35 -3.92
CA VAL A 474 -1.75 7.01 -4.92
C VAL A 474 -1.87 6.27 -6.23
N ILE A 475 -2.13 7.01 -7.31
CA ILE A 475 -2.16 6.50 -8.67
C ILE A 475 -1.03 7.16 -9.45
N GLU A 476 -0.12 6.34 -9.94
CA GLU A 476 0.97 6.74 -10.83
C GLU A 476 0.42 6.79 -12.27
N MET A 477 0.56 7.94 -12.92
CA MET A 477 0.07 8.18 -14.27
C MET A 477 1.26 8.51 -15.18
N THR A 478 1.31 7.89 -16.36
CA THR A 478 2.24 8.29 -17.43
C THR A 478 1.40 8.59 -18.65
N ILE A 479 1.51 9.81 -19.16
CA ILE A 479 0.80 10.27 -20.36
C ILE A 479 1.84 10.51 -21.44
N GLY A 480 1.76 9.74 -22.53
CA GLY A 480 2.59 9.92 -23.71
C GLY A 480 1.84 10.73 -24.76
N SER A 481 2.49 11.74 -25.33
CA SER A 481 1.95 12.51 -26.46
C SER A 481 2.70 12.17 -27.74
N ASP A 482 1.97 11.84 -28.80
CA ASP A 482 2.55 11.65 -30.13
C ASP A 482 2.86 13.01 -30.75
N ASP A 483 4.14 13.34 -30.96
CA ASP A 483 4.49 14.48 -31.81
C ASP A 483 4.22 14.09 -33.28
N THR A 484 3.08 14.56 -33.79
CA THR A 484 2.54 14.17 -35.09
C THR A 484 3.41 14.56 -36.28
N ASP A 485 4.40 15.43 -36.08
CA ASP A 485 5.24 15.96 -37.16
C ASP A 485 6.56 15.19 -37.37
N GLU A 486 6.98 14.33 -36.43
CA GLU A 486 8.21 13.54 -36.57
C GLU A 486 7.97 12.13 -37.15
N PRO A 487 8.91 11.58 -37.95
CA PRO A 487 8.83 10.20 -38.42
C PRO A 487 8.83 9.22 -37.24
N ILE A 488 8.01 8.17 -37.29
CA ILE A 488 7.83 7.12 -36.25
C ILE A 488 9.14 6.57 -35.65
N HIS A 489 10.23 6.56 -36.41
CA HIS A 489 11.54 6.04 -35.97
C HIS A 489 12.41 7.06 -35.22
N LEU A 490 12.00 8.32 -35.17
CA LEU A 490 12.66 9.41 -34.46
C LEU A 490 11.78 10.01 -33.34
N GLN A 491 10.50 9.64 -33.27
CA GLN A 491 9.60 10.08 -32.21
C GLN A 491 10.15 9.68 -30.84
N ASN A 492 10.80 10.64 -30.19
CA ASN A 492 10.98 10.62 -28.75
C ASN A 492 9.60 10.92 -28.17
N ALA A 493 8.83 9.90 -27.85
CA ALA A 493 7.54 10.08 -27.18
C ALA A 493 7.76 10.95 -25.94
N HIS A 494 7.20 12.16 -25.96
CA HIS A 494 7.21 13.03 -24.80
C HIS A 494 6.28 12.38 -23.77
N THR A 495 6.87 11.96 -22.65
CA THR A 495 6.14 11.31 -21.56
C THR A 495 6.12 12.23 -20.35
N GLU A 496 4.94 12.57 -19.90
CA GLU A 496 4.73 13.29 -18.66
C GLU A 496 4.27 12.32 -17.58
N ASN A 497 4.88 12.41 -16.39
CA ASN A 497 4.56 11.55 -15.27
C ASN A 497 3.83 12.36 -14.20
N PHE A 498 2.72 11.84 -13.70
CA PHE A 498 1.92 12.45 -12.65
C PHE A 498 1.64 11.48 -11.51
N GLU A 499 1.35 12.06 -10.34
CA GLU A 499 0.90 11.35 -9.15
C GLU A 499 -0.44 11.93 -8.70
N LEU A 500 -1.46 11.08 -8.71
CA LEU A 500 -2.79 11.40 -8.24
C LEU A 500 -2.99 10.84 -6.83
N PHE A 501 -3.13 11.73 -5.86
CA PHE A 501 -3.40 11.43 -4.46
C PHE A 501 -4.89 11.59 -4.16
N ILE A 502 -5.50 10.58 -3.56
CA ILE A 502 -6.92 10.57 -3.20
C ILE A 502 -7.04 10.11 -1.75
N LEU A 503 -7.83 10.82 -0.93
CA LEU A 503 -8.14 10.30 0.40
C LEU A 503 -8.94 9.01 0.29
N ARG A 504 -8.44 7.96 0.94
CA ARG A 504 -9.05 6.62 0.92
C ARG A 504 -10.48 6.66 1.46
N GLU A 505 -10.75 7.44 2.51
CA GLU A 505 -12.10 7.60 3.04
C GLU A 505 -13.08 8.17 2.02
N THR A 506 -12.62 8.97 1.04
CA THR A 506 -13.48 9.47 -0.04
C THR A 506 -13.96 8.31 -0.91
N LEU A 507 -13.05 7.42 -1.29
CA LEU A 507 -13.38 6.24 -2.08
C LEU A 507 -14.25 5.26 -1.29
N VAL A 508 -13.96 5.04 0.00
CA VAL A 508 -14.77 4.20 0.89
C VAL A 508 -16.20 4.74 1.03
N ASN A 509 -16.36 6.05 1.26
CA ASN A 509 -17.69 6.68 1.34
C ASN A 509 -18.49 6.47 0.04
N LEU A 510 -17.85 6.69 -1.12
CA LEU A 510 -18.49 6.45 -2.43
C LEU A 510 -18.88 4.98 -2.63
N ALA A 511 -18.05 4.05 -2.14
CA ALA A 511 -18.31 2.62 -2.18
C ALA A 511 -19.52 2.25 -1.30
N GLU A 512 -19.55 2.70 -0.04
CA GLU A 512 -20.63 2.45 0.91
C GLU A 512 -21.96 3.05 0.46
N GLU A 513 -21.95 4.29 -0.04
CA GLU A 513 -23.12 4.92 -0.65
C GLU A 513 -23.62 4.11 -1.86
N GLY A 514 -22.67 3.62 -2.66
CA GLY A 514 -22.90 2.75 -3.80
C GLY A 514 -23.62 1.46 -3.43
N GLU A 515 -23.08 0.73 -2.45
CA GLU A 515 -23.70 -0.48 -1.91
C GLU A 515 -25.06 -0.20 -1.27
N ALA A 516 -25.20 0.92 -0.53
CA ALA A 516 -26.47 1.30 0.07
C ALA A 516 -27.55 1.58 -0.99
N ARG A 517 -27.19 2.22 -2.12
CA ARG A 517 -28.08 2.36 -3.28
C ARG A 517 -28.46 0.99 -3.83
N ARG A 518 -27.49 0.11 -4.10
CA ARG A 518 -27.74 -1.26 -4.62
C ARG A 518 -28.65 -2.08 -3.72
N ARG A 519 -28.43 -2.06 -2.41
CA ARG A 519 -29.30 -2.74 -1.43
C ARG A 519 -30.75 -2.26 -1.51
N ARG A 520 -30.97 -0.95 -1.70
CA ARG A 520 -32.33 -0.39 -1.91
C ARG A 520 -32.93 -0.84 -3.24
N ASP A 521 -32.13 -0.88 -4.30
CA ASP A 521 -32.59 -1.30 -5.62
C ASP A 521 -32.95 -2.78 -5.65
N TRP A 522 -32.14 -3.66 -5.04
CA TRP A 522 -32.48 -5.09 -4.91
C TRP A 522 -33.73 -5.31 -4.08
N ALA A 523 -33.91 -4.56 -2.98
CA ALA A 523 -35.13 -4.66 -2.18
C ALA A 523 -36.39 -4.26 -2.98
N LYS A 524 -36.25 -3.38 -3.98
CA LYS A 524 -37.36 -2.87 -4.79
C LYS A 524 -37.61 -3.68 -6.06
N PHE A 525 -36.56 -4.14 -6.73
CA PHE A 525 -36.60 -4.70 -8.08
C PHE A 525 -36.11 -6.15 -8.17
N GLY A 526 -35.55 -6.70 -7.09
CA GLY A 526 -34.95 -8.04 -7.05
C GLY A 526 -33.46 -8.04 -7.41
N PRO A 527 -32.76 -9.19 -7.25
CA PRO A 527 -31.31 -9.31 -7.42
C PRO A 527 -30.82 -9.09 -8.86
N GLY A 528 -31.68 -9.23 -9.87
CA GLY A 528 -31.34 -9.00 -11.28
C GLY A 528 -31.46 -7.55 -11.75
N ALA A 529 -31.72 -6.60 -10.84
CA ALA A 529 -31.68 -5.19 -11.20
C ALA A 529 -30.23 -4.76 -11.44
N GLU A 530 -29.96 -4.29 -12.65
CA GLU A 530 -28.69 -3.68 -13.04
C GLU A 530 -28.85 -2.16 -13.16
N PRO A 531 -29.00 -1.39 -12.05
CA PRO A 531 -28.82 0.05 -12.17
C PRO A 531 -27.41 0.36 -12.65
N ASP A 532 -27.26 1.44 -13.40
CA ASP A 532 -25.93 1.88 -13.83
C ASP A 532 -25.10 2.33 -12.63
N ALA A 533 -23.77 2.15 -12.71
CA ALA A 533 -22.88 2.78 -11.75
C ALA A 533 -23.06 4.31 -11.82
N ARG A 534 -23.02 4.99 -10.67
CA ARG A 534 -23.05 6.45 -10.68
C ARG A 534 -21.73 6.96 -11.24
N VAL A 535 -21.80 7.71 -12.33
CA VAL A 535 -20.66 8.41 -12.91
C VAL A 535 -20.47 9.73 -12.19
N TYR A 536 -19.24 10.00 -11.77
CA TYR A 536 -18.80 11.25 -11.16
C TYR A 536 -17.80 11.91 -12.10
N GLU A 537 -18.11 13.14 -12.52
CA GLU A 537 -17.21 13.99 -13.30
C GLU A 537 -16.12 14.59 -12.41
N TRP A 538 -15.00 15.02 -13.00
CA TRP A 538 -13.83 15.51 -12.26
C TRP A 538 -14.15 16.63 -11.26
N ASP A 539 -15.01 17.59 -11.63
CA ASP A 539 -15.45 18.70 -10.79
C ASP A 539 -16.27 18.24 -9.56
N GLN A 540 -16.87 17.05 -9.61
CA GLN A 540 -17.70 16.51 -8.54
C GLN A 540 -16.89 15.74 -7.48
N TRP A 541 -15.74 15.17 -7.84
CA TRP A 541 -14.97 14.31 -6.94
C TRP A 541 -13.48 14.67 -6.87
N GLY A 542 -12.87 15.09 -7.98
CA GLY A 542 -11.43 15.26 -8.10
C GLY A 542 -10.93 16.62 -7.62
N GLU A 543 -11.57 17.72 -8.04
CA GLU A 543 -11.07 19.07 -7.78
C GLU A 543 -10.82 19.36 -6.28
N GLU A 544 -11.76 18.98 -5.40
CA GLU A 544 -11.69 19.24 -3.96
C GLU A 544 -11.12 18.07 -3.13
N HIS A 545 -11.20 16.83 -3.63
CA HIS A 545 -10.86 15.64 -2.85
C HIS A 545 -9.66 14.84 -3.38
N ALA A 546 -9.02 15.33 -4.45
CA ALA A 546 -7.77 14.79 -4.96
C ALA A 546 -6.70 15.86 -5.11
N ARG A 547 -5.44 15.43 -5.16
CA ARG A 547 -4.29 16.25 -5.53
C ARG A 547 -3.58 15.58 -6.69
N LEU A 548 -3.40 16.28 -7.79
CA LEU A 548 -2.62 15.80 -8.94
C LEU A 548 -1.35 16.65 -9.05
N LEU A 549 -0.19 15.99 -8.97
CA LEU A 549 1.12 16.64 -9.04
C LEU A 549 1.95 16.03 -10.17
N PRO A 550 2.85 16.79 -10.79
CA PRO A 550 3.93 16.20 -11.57
C PRO A 550 4.75 15.26 -10.68
N ALA A 551 5.09 14.08 -11.18
CA ALA A 551 5.90 13.12 -10.44
C ALA A 551 7.32 13.70 -10.27
N VAL A 552 7.70 13.96 -9.02
CA VAL A 552 9.02 14.54 -8.70
C VAL A 552 10.16 13.51 -8.88
N GLN A 553 9.82 12.22 -9.01
CA GLN A 553 10.82 11.16 -9.03
C GLN A 553 11.32 10.82 -10.43
N THR A 554 12.60 11.09 -10.64
CA THR A 554 13.42 10.56 -11.75
C THR A 554 13.83 9.09 -11.53
N LEU A 555 13.71 8.57 -10.31
CA LEU A 555 14.06 7.19 -9.97
C LEU A 555 12.85 6.28 -10.15
N ARG A 556 12.92 5.34 -11.11
CA ARG A 556 11.89 4.31 -11.30
C ARG A 556 11.57 3.64 -9.96
N ARG A 557 10.33 3.81 -9.47
CA ARG A 557 9.81 3.15 -8.27
C ARG A 557 9.63 1.66 -8.53
N GLN A 558 10.73 0.94 -8.39
CA GLN A 558 10.72 -0.51 -8.40
C GLN A 558 10.26 -1.11 -7.06
N TRP A 559 9.87 -0.29 -6.07
CA TRP A 559 9.56 -0.68 -4.69
C TRP A 559 8.03 -0.62 -4.39
N VAL A 560 7.56 -1.46 -3.48
CA VAL A 560 6.15 -1.60 -3.04
C VAL A 560 5.95 -0.80 -1.74
N CYS A 561 4.73 -0.40 -1.38
CA CYS A 561 4.37 0.32 -0.14
C CYS A 561 5.00 1.71 0.06
N SER A 562 4.74 2.66 -0.85
CA SER A 562 5.09 4.09 -0.66
C SER A 562 4.08 4.86 0.20
N CYS A 563 2.97 4.24 0.58
CA CYS A 563 1.88 4.84 1.36
C CYS A 563 1.67 4.04 2.65
N SER A 564 1.35 4.74 3.74
CA SER A 564 0.84 4.13 4.96
C SER A 564 -0.05 5.11 5.71
N GLY A 565 -1.34 4.79 5.82
CA GLY A 565 -2.35 5.72 6.31
C GLY A 565 -2.36 6.96 5.44
N TYR A 566 -2.36 8.15 6.04
CA TYR A 566 -2.36 9.42 5.32
C TYR A 566 -1.01 9.84 4.75
N ARG A 567 0.04 9.04 4.94
CA ARG A 567 1.41 9.44 4.63
C ARG A 567 1.90 8.76 3.38
N PHE A 568 2.55 9.55 2.53
CA PHE A 568 3.27 9.10 1.36
C PHE A 568 4.74 9.46 1.49
N VAL A 569 5.63 8.50 1.20
CA VAL A 569 7.07 8.70 1.30
C VAL A 569 7.72 8.68 -0.09
N SER A 570 8.67 9.59 -0.27
CA SER A 570 9.44 9.73 -1.50
C SER A 570 10.89 10.11 -1.21
N LEU A 571 11.77 9.79 -2.16
CA LEU A 571 13.15 10.28 -2.20
C LEU A 571 13.25 11.31 -3.32
N VAL A 572 13.82 12.48 -3.03
CA VAL A 572 14.02 13.55 -4.02
C VAL A 572 15.47 14.03 -3.97
N PRO A 573 16.06 14.47 -5.09
CA PRO A 573 17.37 15.13 -5.08
C PRO A 573 17.37 16.37 -4.18
N ALA A 574 18.52 16.69 -3.57
CA ALA A 574 18.66 17.86 -2.70
C ALA A 574 18.39 19.19 -3.44
N SER A 575 18.76 19.28 -4.71
CA SER A 575 18.53 20.40 -5.62
C SER A 575 17.07 20.59 -6.02
N SER A 576 16.21 19.59 -5.80
CA SER A 576 14.79 19.70 -6.12
C SER A 576 14.12 20.78 -5.25
N ASP A 577 13.47 21.74 -5.91
CA ASP A 577 12.77 22.84 -5.27
C ASP A 577 11.56 22.35 -4.45
N PHE A 578 11.30 23.04 -3.34
CA PHE A 578 10.21 22.72 -2.40
C PHE A 578 8.80 22.87 -2.99
N GLY A 579 8.67 23.56 -4.12
CA GLY A 579 7.39 23.97 -4.69
C GLY A 579 6.72 22.94 -5.60
N GLY A 580 7.33 21.77 -5.82
CA GLY A 580 6.79 20.78 -6.75
C GLY A 580 6.74 21.24 -8.21
N VAL A 581 7.29 22.41 -8.52
CA VAL A 581 7.60 22.81 -9.90
C VAL A 581 8.99 22.26 -10.17
N PRO A 582 9.14 21.20 -10.97
CA PRO A 582 10.45 20.77 -11.39
C PRO A 582 11.14 21.96 -12.06
N VAL A 583 12.28 22.37 -11.52
CA VAL A 583 13.21 23.20 -12.29
C VAL A 583 13.53 22.34 -13.52
N PRO A 584 13.27 22.82 -14.76
CA PRO A 584 13.58 22.05 -15.94
C PRO A 584 15.04 21.61 -15.81
N ALA A 585 15.26 20.29 -15.85
CA ALA A 585 16.60 19.76 -15.82
C ALA A 585 17.40 20.51 -16.89
N PRO A 586 18.62 21.01 -16.60
CA PRO A 586 19.43 21.64 -17.63
C PRO A 586 19.45 20.68 -18.82
N GLU A 587 19.10 21.17 -20.02
CA GLU A 587 19.07 20.36 -21.24
C GLU A 587 20.45 19.73 -21.43
N GLN A 588 20.62 18.50 -20.92
CA GLN A 588 21.85 17.74 -21.09
C GLN A 588 21.84 17.27 -22.53
N THR A 589 22.80 17.74 -23.30
CA THR A 589 22.93 17.35 -24.70
C THR A 589 23.25 15.85 -24.77
N ALA A 590 22.73 15.16 -25.79
CA ALA A 590 22.97 13.72 -25.99
C ALA A 590 24.47 13.35 -26.08
N GLU A 591 25.33 14.35 -26.37
CA GLU A 591 26.80 14.21 -26.37
C GLU A 591 27.38 14.07 -24.94
N GLU A 592 26.81 14.73 -23.93
CA GLU A 592 27.24 14.60 -22.53
C GLU A 592 26.85 13.25 -21.92
N LEU A 593 25.78 12.62 -22.42
CA LEU A 593 25.33 11.30 -21.98
C LEU A 593 26.18 10.15 -22.57
N GLN A 594 26.92 10.36 -23.66
CA GLN A 594 27.71 9.32 -24.32
C GLN A 594 29.15 9.21 -23.81
N ASP A 595 29.78 10.30 -23.37
CA ASP A 595 31.16 10.28 -22.88
C ASP A 595 31.30 9.75 -21.43
N ASP A 596 30.19 9.67 -20.68
CA ASP A 596 30.17 9.30 -19.26
C ASP A 596 29.65 7.87 -18.96
N GLU A 597 29.54 6.99 -19.97
CA GLU A 597 29.13 5.57 -19.77
C GLU A 597 30.03 4.78 -18.78
N ASN A 598 31.20 5.31 -18.41
CA ASN A 598 32.12 4.68 -17.45
C ASN A 598 32.40 5.51 -16.18
N GLY A 599 31.83 6.71 -16.04
CA GLY A 599 31.96 7.54 -14.85
C GLY A 599 30.83 7.26 -13.85
N PRO A 600 31.10 7.04 -12.55
CA PRO A 600 30.02 7.11 -11.57
C PRO A 600 29.53 8.55 -11.53
N PHE A 601 28.37 8.83 -12.13
CA PHE A 601 27.70 10.13 -11.99
C PHE A 601 27.74 10.56 -10.53
N PRO A 602 28.13 11.81 -10.22
CA PRO A 602 28.13 12.29 -8.84
C PRO A 602 26.72 12.11 -8.29
N ILE A 603 26.59 11.21 -7.31
CA ILE A 603 25.30 10.90 -6.71
C ILE A 603 24.93 12.13 -5.90
N GLU A 604 23.96 12.88 -6.41
CA GLU A 604 23.42 14.02 -5.71
C GLU A 604 22.81 13.55 -4.37
N PRO A 605 23.05 14.28 -3.25
CA PRO A 605 22.44 13.93 -1.98
C PRO A 605 20.92 13.82 -2.12
N LEU A 606 20.34 12.76 -1.54
CA LEU A 606 18.90 12.55 -1.54
C LEU A 606 18.29 13.09 -0.23
N HIS A 607 17.08 13.65 -0.34
CA HIS A 607 16.24 14.02 0.78
C HIS A 607 15.06 13.05 0.86
N LEU A 608 14.75 12.61 2.08
CA LEU A 608 13.51 11.92 2.41
C LEU A 608 12.39 12.95 2.53
N VAL A 609 11.31 12.73 1.79
CA VAL A 609 10.12 13.57 1.77
C VAL A 609 8.92 12.75 2.20
N VAL A 610 8.16 13.29 3.15
CA VAL A 610 6.88 12.73 3.59
C VAL A 610 5.78 13.74 3.31
N ASN A 611 4.86 13.38 2.43
CA ASN A 611 3.63 14.13 2.17
C ASN A 611 2.53 13.52 3.05
N ASP A 612 2.06 14.30 4.02
CA ASP A 612 1.02 13.92 4.98
C ASP A 612 -0.30 14.60 4.59
N PHE A 613 -1.26 13.78 4.17
CA PHE A 613 -2.60 14.19 3.73
C PHE A 613 -3.62 14.15 4.87
N ASN A 614 -3.18 13.97 6.13
CA ASN A 614 -4.10 13.92 7.25
C ASN A 614 -4.79 15.29 7.43
N PRO A 615 -6.12 15.38 7.26
CA PRO A 615 -6.83 16.65 7.28
C PRO A 615 -6.68 17.39 8.62
N TYR A 616 -6.50 16.68 9.72
CA TYR A 616 -6.31 17.26 11.05
C TYR A 616 -4.89 17.80 11.24
N VAL A 617 -3.88 17.10 10.74
CA VAL A 617 -2.49 17.57 10.76
C VAL A 617 -2.37 18.83 9.91
N VAL A 618 -2.94 18.83 8.70
CA VAL A 618 -3.02 19.98 7.79
C VAL A 618 -3.71 21.17 8.47
N ALA A 619 -4.89 20.96 9.07
CA ALA A 619 -5.63 22.03 9.75
C ALA A 619 -4.84 22.62 10.94
N ARG A 620 -4.16 21.78 11.72
CA ARG A 620 -3.29 22.23 12.81
C ARG A 620 -2.11 23.03 12.28
N THR A 621 -1.41 22.54 11.27
CA THR A 621 -0.28 23.27 10.66
C THR A 621 -0.72 24.60 10.07
N ARG A 622 -1.90 24.68 9.46
CA ARG A 622 -2.50 25.95 9.01
C ARG A 622 -2.76 26.91 10.16
N ALA A 623 -3.27 26.43 11.29
CA ALA A 623 -3.49 27.25 12.48
C ALA A 623 -2.17 27.80 13.04
N GLU A 624 -1.15 26.94 13.18
CA GLU A 624 0.19 27.33 13.62
C GLU A 624 0.85 28.34 12.66
N ALA A 625 0.69 28.17 11.35
CA ALA A 625 1.20 29.11 10.35
C ALA A 625 0.55 30.49 10.51
N ARG A 626 -0.77 30.55 10.71
CA ARG A 626 -1.50 31.82 10.96
C ARG A 626 -1.07 32.50 12.26
N GLU A 627 -0.81 31.74 13.32
CA GLU A 627 -0.30 32.28 14.58
C GLU A 627 1.11 32.85 14.40
N ARG A 628 1.99 32.15 13.66
CA ARG A 628 3.32 32.67 13.33
C ARG A 628 3.24 33.91 12.46
N ASP A 629 2.44 33.91 11.40
CA ASP A 629 2.28 35.08 10.51
C ASP A 629 1.67 36.28 11.24
N ALA A 630 0.78 36.05 12.21
CA ALA A 630 0.27 37.11 13.08
C ALA A 630 1.37 37.74 13.95
N ASP A 631 2.38 36.97 14.32
CA ASP A 631 3.56 37.44 15.06
C ASP A 631 4.71 37.90 14.13
N MET A 632 4.65 37.62 12.83
CA MET A 632 5.82 37.62 11.94
C MET A 632 5.56 38.35 10.62
N TRP A 633 5.35 39.65 10.70
CA TRP A 633 5.64 40.59 9.60
C TRP A 633 7.15 40.81 9.39
N THR A 634 8.03 39.84 9.73
CA THR A 634 9.50 40.01 9.66
C THR A 634 10.37 38.77 9.39
N GLN A 635 9.90 37.57 9.05
CA GLN A 635 10.84 36.51 8.64
C GLN A 635 10.18 35.30 7.94
N GLU A 636 10.08 35.33 6.61
CA GLU A 636 10.26 34.07 5.86
C GLU A 636 11.54 33.42 6.43
N THR A 637 11.44 32.24 7.05
CA THR A 637 12.59 31.35 7.15
C THR A 637 12.87 30.82 5.73
N ALA A 638 13.19 31.73 4.81
CA ALA A 638 13.94 31.41 3.64
C ALA A 638 15.19 30.72 4.16
N VAL A 639 15.45 29.51 3.66
CA VAL A 639 16.77 28.90 3.74
C VAL A 639 17.76 30.01 3.36
N PRO A 640 18.72 30.38 4.22
CA PRO A 640 19.61 31.50 3.92
C PRO A 640 20.25 31.28 2.56
N LYS A 641 19.91 32.12 1.56
CA LYS A 641 20.42 32.00 0.18
C LYS A 641 21.94 32.19 0.08
N ASP A 642 22.59 32.59 1.17
CA ASP A 642 24.02 32.88 1.25
C ASP A 642 24.80 31.85 2.10
N LEU A 643 24.30 30.61 2.23
CA LEU A 643 25.10 29.53 2.80
C LEU A 643 26.20 29.12 1.81
N ASP A 644 27.37 29.74 2.00
CA ASP A 644 28.64 29.43 1.35
C ASP A 644 28.85 27.89 1.33
N GLU A 645 28.81 27.29 0.13
CA GLU A 645 28.80 25.83 -0.13
C GLU A 645 30.01 25.10 0.50
N GLY A 646 31.02 25.82 0.97
CA GLY A 646 32.26 25.27 1.53
C GLY A 646 32.24 24.95 3.02
N GLN A 647 31.25 25.39 3.81
CA GLN A 647 31.29 25.22 5.28
C GLN A 647 29.90 25.16 5.94
N ALA A 648 29.00 24.34 5.41
CA ALA A 648 27.73 24.02 6.05
C ALA A 648 27.95 23.11 7.27
N ASP A 649 28.36 23.70 8.40
CA ASP A 649 28.02 23.16 9.71
C ASP A 649 26.50 23.35 9.86
N PHE A 650 25.73 22.34 9.43
CA PHE A 650 24.26 22.31 9.51
C PHE A 650 23.82 22.42 10.98
N GLY A 651 23.76 23.65 11.49
CA GLY A 651 23.27 23.97 12.83
C GLY A 651 21.81 23.53 12.98
N ASP A 652 21.58 22.60 13.91
CA ASP A 652 20.36 22.16 14.60
C ASP A 652 19.02 21.93 13.85
N HIS A 653 18.79 22.41 12.62
CA HIS A 653 17.53 22.20 11.90
C HIS A 653 17.63 21.01 10.93
N LYS A 654 17.31 19.82 11.46
CA LYS A 654 17.43 18.53 10.75
C LYS A 654 16.33 18.26 9.71
N TYR A 655 15.32 19.12 9.60
CA TYR A 655 14.18 18.94 8.70
C TYR A 655 13.49 20.28 8.39
N THR A 656 12.67 20.28 7.35
CA THR A 656 11.87 21.43 6.88
C THR A 656 10.42 21.00 6.72
N VAL A 657 9.48 21.92 6.94
CA VAL A 657 8.04 21.68 6.87
C VAL A 657 7.40 22.71 5.96
N ALA A 658 6.58 22.29 5.00
CA ALA A 658 5.75 23.16 4.18
C ALA A 658 4.28 22.73 4.21
N LEU A 659 3.38 23.70 4.12
CA LEU A 659 1.95 23.49 3.94
C LEU A 659 1.61 23.79 2.49
N HIS A 660 0.91 22.88 1.83
CA HIS A 660 0.43 23.02 0.45
C HIS A 660 -1.10 22.99 0.46
N ASP A 661 -1.73 24.14 0.65
CA ASP A 661 -3.18 24.28 0.65
C ASP A 661 -3.75 25.15 -0.48
N ASP A 662 -2.88 25.75 -1.29
CA ASP A 662 -3.26 26.37 -2.54
C ASP A 662 -3.68 25.33 -3.60
N ALA A 663 -4.48 25.79 -4.56
CA ALA A 663 -4.85 24.97 -5.71
C ALA A 663 -3.64 24.74 -6.62
N THR A 664 -3.45 23.51 -7.08
CA THR A 664 -2.51 23.20 -8.17
C THR A 664 -3.29 23.23 -9.47
N THR A 665 -2.85 24.04 -10.44
CA THR A 665 -3.40 24.02 -11.80
C THR A 665 -2.34 23.54 -12.77
N LEU A 666 -2.54 22.33 -13.32
CA LEU A 666 -1.77 21.84 -14.45
C LEU A 666 -2.35 22.47 -15.72
N LYS A 667 -1.49 22.99 -16.58
CA LYS A 667 -1.94 23.68 -17.79
C LYS A 667 -2.39 22.68 -18.84
N ALA A 668 -3.41 23.08 -19.60
CA ALA A 668 -3.70 22.45 -20.88
C ALA A 668 -2.43 22.45 -21.73
N GLY A 669 -2.19 21.35 -22.44
CA GLY A 669 -0.94 21.13 -23.16
C GLY A 669 -0.88 19.74 -23.75
N ASP A 670 0.30 19.14 -23.75
CA ASP A 670 0.54 17.86 -24.40
C ASP A 670 -0.16 16.70 -23.66
N ALA A 671 -0.26 16.75 -22.33
CA ALA A 671 -0.97 15.74 -21.55
C ALA A 671 -2.49 15.96 -21.41
N TRP A 672 -2.95 17.22 -21.23
CA TRP A 672 -4.32 17.53 -20.81
C TRP A 672 -5.06 18.43 -21.80
N ALA A 673 -6.32 18.09 -22.09
CA ALA A 673 -7.15 18.88 -23.01
C ALA A 673 -7.53 20.26 -22.43
N GLU A 674 -7.69 20.34 -21.12
CA GLU A 674 -8.04 21.56 -20.38
C GLU A 674 -7.13 21.76 -19.16
N ASP A 675 -7.15 22.96 -18.57
CA ASP A 675 -6.44 23.25 -17.32
C ASP A 675 -7.02 22.36 -16.19
N VAL A 676 -6.21 21.48 -15.60
CA VAL A 676 -6.64 20.60 -14.52
C VAL A 676 -6.34 21.25 -13.18
N THR A 677 -7.38 21.53 -12.39
CA THR A 677 -7.24 22.10 -11.05
C THR A 677 -7.48 21.07 -9.95
N THR A 678 -6.64 21.06 -8.92
CA THR A 678 -6.75 20.16 -7.74
C THR A 678 -6.44 20.90 -6.44
N ARG A 679 -7.10 20.52 -5.33
CA ARG A 679 -7.10 21.31 -4.08
C ARG A 679 -6.90 20.50 -2.80
N LEU A 680 -6.76 19.18 -2.85
CA LEU A 680 -6.57 18.38 -1.63
C LEU A 680 -5.30 18.84 -0.89
N PRO A 681 -5.43 19.45 0.30
CA PRO A 681 -4.29 20.05 0.98
C PRO A 681 -3.43 18.97 1.65
N PHE A 682 -2.12 19.23 1.73
CA PHE A 682 -1.19 18.32 2.39
C PHE A 682 -0.04 19.08 3.04
N ARG A 683 0.66 18.40 3.93
CA ARG A 683 1.85 18.90 4.62
C ARG A 683 3.05 18.11 4.15
N THR A 684 4.11 18.78 3.76
CA THR A 684 5.38 18.14 3.38
C THR A 684 6.39 18.29 4.50
N VAL A 685 7.01 17.18 4.90
CA VAL A 685 8.21 17.18 5.75
C VAL A 685 9.38 16.65 4.96
N ARG A 686 10.46 17.42 4.89
CA ARG A 686 11.67 17.05 4.15
C ARG A 686 12.85 16.97 5.10
N ARG A 687 13.61 15.90 5.01
CA ARG A 687 14.78 15.62 5.85
C ARG A 687 15.94 15.13 4.98
N ALA A 688 17.10 15.74 5.14
CA ALA A 688 18.33 15.22 4.56
C ALA A 688 18.64 13.84 5.17
N ILE A 689 18.95 12.88 4.30
CA ILE A 689 19.31 11.53 4.72
C ILE A 689 20.75 11.23 4.36
N ASN A 690 21.38 10.39 5.18
CA ASN A 690 22.75 9.95 4.92
C ASN A 690 22.72 8.73 3.99
N GLY A 691 23.61 8.73 3.00
CA GLY A 691 23.78 7.64 2.03
C GLY A 691 22.85 7.75 0.83
N ASP A 692 22.92 6.73 -0.03
CA ASP A 692 22.30 6.75 -1.35
C ASP A 692 21.26 5.63 -1.47
N PRO A 693 20.12 5.71 -0.77
CA PRO A 693 19.07 4.73 -0.95
C PRO A 693 18.51 4.82 -2.38
N GLY A 694 18.33 3.67 -3.01
CA GLY A 694 17.66 3.55 -4.31
C GLY A 694 16.14 3.43 -4.18
N GLY A 695 15.58 3.47 -2.96
CA GLY A 695 14.15 3.37 -2.72
C GLY A 695 13.75 3.65 -1.28
N ALA A 696 12.48 3.99 -1.09
CA ALA A 696 11.85 4.10 0.21
C ALA A 696 10.55 3.29 0.26
N MET A 697 10.28 2.66 1.40
CA MET A 697 8.97 2.07 1.75
C MET A 697 8.53 2.64 3.09
N VAL A 698 7.25 2.55 3.40
CA VAL A 698 6.68 3.01 4.67
C VAL A 698 5.68 1.99 5.21
N ASP A 699 5.69 1.79 6.52
CA ASP A 699 4.57 1.24 7.26
C ASP A 699 4.17 2.23 8.36
N ASP A 700 3.17 1.87 9.16
CA ASP A 700 2.60 2.81 10.11
C ASP A 700 3.61 3.28 11.17
N GLN A 701 4.62 2.49 11.48
CA GLN A 701 5.64 2.77 12.49
C GLN A 701 7.01 3.11 11.92
N ARG A 702 7.25 2.90 10.62
CA ARG A 702 8.62 2.87 10.07
C ARG A 702 8.72 3.45 8.67
N ILE A 703 9.87 4.03 8.37
CA ILE A 703 10.33 4.27 7.00
C ILE A 703 11.55 3.38 6.73
N PHE A 704 11.54 2.72 5.58
CA PHE A 704 12.61 1.85 5.09
C PHE A 704 13.36 2.58 4.00
N LEU A 705 14.66 2.75 4.17
CA LEU A 705 15.56 3.25 3.14
C LEU A 705 16.33 2.07 2.58
N ILE A 706 16.12 1.76 1.31
CA ILE A 706 16.66 0.57 0.67
C ILE A 706 17.78 0.97 -0.26
N ARG A 707 18.98 0.47 0.02
CA ARG A 707 20.14 0.59 -0.85
C ARG A 707 20.36 -0.74 -1.55
N THR A 708 20.16 -0.76 -2.86
CA THR A 708 20.49 -1.92 -3.69
C THR A 708 21.87 -1.72 -4.29
N THR A 709 22.77 -2.65 -4.04
CA THR A 709 24.09 -2.71 -4.69
C THR A 709 24.16 -3.97 -5.56
N GLY A 710 24.63 -3.85 -6.79
CA GLY A 710 24.82 -4.98 -7.71
C GLY A 710 24.85 -4.51 -9.16
N VAL A 711 25.15 -5.42 -10.08
CA VAL A 711 25.15 -5.11 -11.53
C VAL A 711 23.71 -5.19 -12.02
N MET A 712 23.16 -4.10 -12.58
CA MET A 712 21.76 -4.04 -13.07
C MET A 712 21.40 -5.20 -14.02
N SER A 713 22.36 -5.66 -14.83
CA SER A 713 22.15 -6.77 -15.77
C SER A 713 22.03 -8.14 -15.10
N SER A 714 22.36 -8.25 -13.80
CA SER A 714 22.34 -9.49 -13.04
C SER A 714 21.70 -9.26 -11.68
N TRP A 715 20.36 -9.40 -11.67
CA TRP A 715 19.55 -9.41 -10.44
C TRP A 715 20.02 -10.42 -9.40
N ARG A 716 20.81 -11.42 -9.84
CA ARG A 716 21.47 -12.44 -9.01
C ARG A 716 22.52 -11.86 -8.06
N THR A 717 23.10 -10.70 -8.38
CA THR A 717 24.15 -10.05 -7.58
C THR A 717 23.64 -8.93 -6.69
N HIS A 718 22.33 -8.66 -6.72
CA HIS A 718 21.75 -7.63 -5.89
C HIS A 718 21.89 -7.98 -4.41
N ARG A 719 22.43 -7.03 -3.66
CA ARG A 719 22.47 -7.02 -2.22
C ARG A 719 21.68 -5.81 -1.76
N GLN A 720 20.73 -6.04 -0.86
CA GLN A 720 19.90 -5.00 -0.28
C GLN A 720 20.38 -4.70 1.14
N GLU A 721 20.72 -3.44 1.38
CA GLU A 721 20.91 -2.90 2.71
C GLU A 721 19.69 -2.05 3.06
N VAL A 722 19.00 -2.42 4.13
CA VAL A 722 17.76 -1.78 4.55
C VAL A 722 18.02 -1.05 5.86
N THR A 723 17.84 0.27 5.83
CA THR A 723 17.87 1.11 7.02
C THR A 723 16.44 1.45 7.44
N VAL A 724 16.07 1.07 8.65
CA VAL A 724 14.75 1.26 9.24
C VAL A 724 14.80 2.44 10.20
N LEU A 725 13.98 3.44 9.93
CA LEU A 725 13.71 4.59 10.79
C LEU A 725 12.42 4.29 11.57
N CYS A 726 12.49 4.09 12.88
CA CYS A 726 11.34 3.74 13.73
C CYS A 726 10.75 4.99 14.39
N PHE A 727 9.47 5.26 14.16
CA PHE A 727 8.73 6.44 14.61
C PHE A 727 7.68 6.14 15.66
#